data_AF-A0A4Q4W0I7-F1
#
_entry.id   AF-A0A4Q4W0I7-F1
#
_cell.length_a   1.000
_cell.length_b   1.000
_cell.length_c   1.000
_cell.angle_alpha   90.00
_cell.angle_beta   90.00
_cell.angle_gamma   90.00
#
_symmetry.space_group_name_H-M   'P 1'
#
loop_
_entity.id
_entity.type
_entity.pdbx_description
1 polymer ?
#
loop_
_entity_poly.entity_id
_entity_poly.type
_entity_poly.pdbx_seq_one_letter_code
_entity_poly.pdbx_strand_id
1 'polypeptide(L)'
;MGQTPSSPLADCLNAVCNGRDNCVAFPGTLLYQSSWVDRYNLDIEVEPVAVTRPETAEDVSGFVKCAAANNVKVQAKSGGHSYANHGLGGEDGALVVDLRNFQDFSIDTNTWQATFGAGHKLDDVTEKLHKNGKRAISHGTCPGVGIGGHATIGGLGPESRMWGSCLDHVIGVEVVTADGSIVHASETENSDLFFALKGAGAGFGIITSFVMKTRPEPGSVVQYSYSVTFANHADLSPVFQQWQELVMDPDLDRRFGTEFTMHELGVIISGTFYGTDEEFQATGIPDRIPKGKISVVLDDWMAVITKHAEEAALSLSSISSAFTARSLAFRREDKISPETITNLMNYIDGAERGTLIWFLIFDATGGAISDVPTNATAYSHRDKVMFCQGYGVGIPTLNQQTKDFVGGIVNTIQNGADNTLTTYPGYVDPALTNPQESYWGPNIDTLRAIKNWDQDVFLGMPYAQPPIGELRYRWPQPLNASFEGVRKATQYGYSCMQYGSKFDLSEDCLTINVVRPAGVSADDNLPVLVWIYGGGLYAGSTADPQYNLSGIVKVSQELGRPVVAVSMNYRLGMYGFLQNAALLAEGSSSNAGLLDQRLALHWIQENIAAFGGDPRRVVLWGESAGAQSIAYHMFAYDGRDDGLFRGAILESGGPTGAQVEPLSWYNTAFENLTRTVGCWDDVKPGDRIACLRGVDEATLFAARPSVVWNPLLDGDFLTGYPSQLMQQGKYVKVPLLTGDNTDEGFAVSVSGMPLDTEEDLFNNLLSWRSYALTPPTARRLLTLYPDDPCRAPPYAITNCTRHPTRGRQWRRAAAIGGDLVMTSGRRRMAELYAGAGLPVYSYRFDQRPWNGPEWDGVKHFVNVAFSFQNISGLLGPSPEYDGHARLARAIGRAYINFVSDLDPNGVGEDEPERRGGPLEILLPKWPVYDLETPKNMVLNATEVWVEDDTWRKEGIEFMMSPTVAKELLS
;
A
#
# COMPACT_ATOMS: atom_id res chain seq x y z
N MET A 1 13.93 -36.19 -39.32
CA MET A 1 14.75 -36.73 -38.23
C MET A 1 15.94 -35.82 -38.03
N GLY A 2 15.99 -35.23 -36.84
CA GLY A 2 16.94 -34.23 -36.39
C GLY A 2 16.33 -33.66 -35.12
N GLN A 3 16.35 -34.44 -34.03
CA GLN A 3 16.01 -33.92 -32.72
C GLN A 3 17.09 -32.90 -32.38
N THR A 4 16.76 -31.62 -32.53
CA THR A 4 17.48 -30.55 -31.85
C THR A 4 17.48 -30.91 -30.36
N PRO A 5 18.62 -30.85 -29.64
CA PRO A 5 18.63 -31.08 -28.21
C PRO A 5 17.57 -30.21 -27.54
N SER A 6 16.69 -30.78 -26.71
CA SER A 6 15.68 -29.99 -26.00
C SER A 6 16.38 -29.02 -25.05
N SER A 7 15.88 -27.79 -24.99
CA SER A 7 16.35 -26.81 -24.01
C SER A 7 15.83 -27.18 -22.61
N PRO A 8 16.51 -26.74 -21.53
CA PRO A 8 16.00 -26.94 -20.16
C PRO A 8 14.57 -26.41 -19.96
N LEU A 9 14.23 -25.30 -20.63
CA LEU A 9 12.86 -24.79 -20.67
C LEU A 9 11.91 -25.79 -21.35
N ALA A 10 12.25 -26.32 -22.52
CA ALA A 10 11.40 -27.26 -23.24
C ALA A 10 11.14 -28.54 -22.42
N ASP A 11 12.16 -29.06 -21.73
CA ASP A 11 12.00 -30.22 -20.84
C ASP A 11 11.05 -29.91 -19.68
N CYS A 12 11.21 -28.74 -19.04
CA CYS A 12 10.34 -28.31 -17.95
C CYS A 12 8.88 -28.16 -18.40
N LEU A 13 8.65 -27.48 -19.54
CA LEU A 13 7.30 -27.27 -20.08
C LEU A 13 6.63 -28.61 -20.47
N ASN A 14 7.37 -29.52 -21.10
CA ASN A 14 6.86 -30.86 -21.43
C ASN A 14 6.53 -31.68 -20.18
N ALA A 15 7.30 -31.52 -19.09
CA ALA A 15 7.02 -32.18 -17.81
C ALA A 15 5.70 -31.69 -17.19
N VAL A 16 5.42 -30.39 -17.22
CA VAL A 16 4.12 -29.82 -16.78
C VAL A 16 2.97 -30.36 -17.65
N CYS A 17 3.19 -30.50 -18.96
CA CYS A 17 2.19 -31.07 -19.85
C CYS A 17 1.92 -32.55 -19.61
N ASN A 18 2.86 -33.30 -19.02
CA ASN A 18 2.73 -34.71 -18.66
C ASN A 18 2.19 -35.59 -19.82
N GLY A 19 2.65 -35.33 -21.04
CA GLY A 19 2.25 -36.07 -22.24
C GLY A 19 0.88 -35.71 -22.83
N ARG A 20 0.21 -34.66 -22.35
CA ARG A 20 -1.03 -34.15 -22.97
C ARG A 20 -0.77 -33.54 -24.35
N ASP A 21 -1.50 -34.03 -25.36
CA ASP A 21 -1.51 -33.44 -26.70
C ASP A 21 -2.04 -32.00 -26.66
N ASN A 22 -1.55 -31.14 -27.55
CA ASN A 22 -1.95 -29.72 -27.64
C ASN A 22 -1.74 -28.88 -26.37
N CYS A 23 -0.90 -29.34 -25.43
CA CYS A 23 -0.56 -28.60 -24.22
C CYS A 23 0.58 -27.57 -24.42
N VAL A 24 1.59 -27.87 -25.23
CA VAL A 24 2.69 -26.94 -25.57
C VAL A 24 3.10 -27.09 -27.03
N ALA A 25 3.44 -25.98 -27.68
CA ALA A 25 4.07 -25.97 -29.00
C ALA A 25 5.26 -25.00 -29.03
N PHE A 26 6.25 -25.35 -29.86
CA PHE A 26 7.50 -24.61 -30.03
C PHE A 26 7.65 -24.15 -31.49
N PRO A 27 8.54 -23.17 -31.77
CA PRO A 27 8.96 -22.85 -33.13
C PRO A 27 9.39 -24.11 -33.90
N GLY A 28 8.80 -24.32 -35.09
CA GLY A 28 9.00 -25.53 -35.90
C GLY A 28 7.89 -26.58 -35.81
N THR A 29 6.95 -26.47 -34.85
CA THR A 29 5.71 -27.24 -34.88
C THR A 29 4.91 -26.90 -36.14
N LEU A 30 4.31 -27.91 -36.79
CA LEU A 30 3.47 -27.71 -37.97
C LEU A 30 2.33 -26.73 -37.64
N LEU A 31 2.16 -25.70 -38.48
CA LEU A 31 1.17 -24.63 -38.29
C LEU A 31 1.34 -23.83 -36.98
N TYR A 32 2.54 -23.78 -36.37
CA TYR A 32 2.79 -23.00 -35.14
C TYR A 32 2.30 -21.55 -35.26
N GLN A 33 2.70 -20.85 -36.33
CA GLN A 33 2.34 -19.45 -36.56
C GLN A 33 0.85 -19.23 -36.79
N SER A 34 0.16 -20.15 -37.48
CA SER A 34 -1.26 -20.00 -37.86
C SER A 34 -2.25 -20.63 -36.87
N SER A 35 -1.82 -21.51 -35.98
CA SER A 35 -2.73 -22.28 -35.10
C SER A 35 -2.43 -22.14 -33.61
N TRP A 36 -1.26 -21.63 -33.24
CA TRP A 36 -0.85 -21.40 -31.85
C TRP A 36 -0.63 -19.92 -31.57
N VAL A 37 0.23 -19.30 -32.38
CA VAL A 37 0.51 -17.87 -32.29
C VAL A 37 -0.72 -17.08 -32.73
N ASP A 38 -1.20 -17.27 -33.96
CA ASP A 38 -2.45 -16.69 -34.49
C ASP A 38 -2.53 -15.18 -34.24
N ARG A 39 -1.66 -14.43 -34.94
CA ARG A 39 -1.48 -12.98 -34.78
C ARG A 39 -2.74 -12.23 -35.19
N TYR A 40 -3.08 -11.20 -34.42
CA TYR A 40 -4.18 -10.30 -34.74
C TYR A 40 -3.73 -9.14 -35.64
N ASN A 41 -2.68 -8.41 -35.24
CA ASN A 41 -2.05 -7.42 -36.12
C ASN A 41 -0.92 -8.06 -36.93
N LEU A 42 -1.09 -8.17 -38.24
CA LEU A 42 -0.12 -8.77 -39.16
C LEU A 42 1.07 -7.84 -39.48
N ASP A 43 1.02 -6.55 -39.13
CA ASP A 43 2.16 -5.61 -39.27
C ASP A 43 3.24 -5.82 -38.20
N ILE A 44 2.88 -6.46 -37.08
CA ILE A 44 3.77 -6.67 -35.94
C ILE A 44 4.11 -8.16 -35.88
N GLU A 45 5.33 -8.49 -36.28
CA GLU A 45 5.87 -9.85 -36.15
C GLU A 45 6.20 -10.17 -34.70
N VAL A 46 5.82 -11.37 -34.27
CA VAL A 46 6.11 -11.90 -32.93
C VAL A 46 6.30 -13.42 -33.04
N GLU A 47 7.38 -13.92 -32.45
CA GLU A 47 7.67 -15.34 -32.32
C GLU A 47 7.93 -15.70 -30.84
N PRO A 48 6.91 -16.22 -30.15
CA PRO A 48 7.05 -16.76 -28.79
C PRO A 48 8.03 -17.93 -28.74
N VAL A 49 8.76 -18.11 -27.62
CA VAL A 49 9.61 -19.30 -27.42
C VAL A 49 8.79 -20.58 -27.33
N ALA A 50 7.57 -20.47 -26.82
CA ALA A 50 6.56 -21.52 -26.82
C ALA A 50 5.19 -20.89 -26.55
N VAL A 51 4.14 -21.61 -26.96
CA VAL A 51 2.75 -21.33 -26.58
C VAL A 51 2.23 -22.54 -25.81
N THR A 52 1.74 -22.32 -24.60
CA THR A 52 1.13 -23.35 -23.74
C THR A 52 -0.39 -23.16 -23.64
N ARG A 53 -1.11 -24.25 -23.39
CA ARG A 53 -2.57 -24.29 -23.20
C ARG A 53 -2.88 -25.05 -21.92
N PRO A 54 -2.76 -24.39 -20.75
CA PRO A 54 -3.08 -25.01 -19.45
C PRO A 54 -4.54 -25.46 -19.37
N GLU A 55 -4.82 -26.47 -18.54
CA GLU A 55 -6.19 -26.89 -18.17
C GLU A 55 -6.53 -26.51 -16.73
N THR A 56 -5.53 -26.30 -15.86
CA THR A 56 -5.73 -25.93 -14.44
C THR A 56 -4.80 -24.80 -13.99
N ALA A 57 -5.09 -24.17 -12.86
CA ALA A 57 -4.23 -23.14 -12.26
C ALA A 57 -2.83 -23.69 -11.89
N GLU A 58 -2.73 -24.98 -11.57
CA GLU A 58 -1.46 -25.66 -11.32
C GLU A 58 -0.60 -25.78 -12.59
N ASP A 59 -1.22 -25.97 -13.76
CA ASP A 59 -0.49 -25.93 -15.04
C ASP A 59 0.09 -24.54 -15.29
N VAL A 60 -0.72 -23.49 -15.06
CA VAL A 60 -0.29 -22.09 -15.17
C VAL A 60 0.89 -21.84 -14.22
N SER A 61 0.77 -22.26 -12.95
CA SER A 61 1.83 -22.20 -11.94
C SER A 61 3.11 -22.91 -12.41
N GLY A 62 2.98 -24.12 -12.95
CA GLY A 62 4.09 -24.91 -13.48
C GLY A 62 4.80 -24.20 -14.63
N PHE A 63 4.06 -23.67 -15.60
CA PHE A 63 4.63 -22.93 -16.73
C PHE A 63 5.34 -21.65 -16.30
N VAL A 64 4.75 -20.88 -15.36
CA VAL A 64 5.37 -19.68 -14.80
C VAL A 64 6.68 -20.03 -14.10
N LYS A 65 6.70 -21.09 -13.27
CA LYS A 65 7.92 -21.58 -12.59
C LYS A 65 8.99 -22.02 -13.58
N CYS A 66 8.60 -22.73 -14.64
CA CYS A 66 9.53 -23.13 -15.71
C CYS A 66 10.15 -21.90 -16.38
N ALA A 67 9.35 -20.88 -16.69
CA ALA A 67 9.85 -19.66 -17.32
C ALA A 67 10.78 -18.87 -16.39
N ALA A 68 10.40 -18.72 -15.11
CA ALA A 68 11.21 -18.04 -14.10
C ALA A 68 12.57 -18.73 -13.90
N ALA A 69 12.59 -20.06 -13.81
CA ALA A 69 13.82 -20.85 -13.69
C ALA A 69 14.75 -20.74 -14.92
N ASN A 70 14.21 -20.30 -16.06
CA ASN A 70 14.94 -20.17 -17.32
C ASN A 70 15.08 -18.71 -17.80
N ASN A 71 14.76 -17.72 -16.95
CA ASN A 71 14.80 -16.30 -17.27
C ASN A 71 14.03 -15.91 -18.54
N VAL A 72 12.81 -16.46 -18.69
CA VAL A 72 11.90 -16.19 -19.81
C VAL A 72 10.69 -15.39 -19.33
N LYS A 73 10.35 -14.32 -20.06
CA LYS A 73 9.14 -13.53 -19.79
C LYS A 73 7.89 -14.35 -20.09
N VAL A 74 6.86 -14.19 -19.27
CA VAL A 74 5.57 -14.88 -19.44
C VAL A 74 4.49 -13.89 -19.83
N GLN A 75 3.59 -14.31 -20.71
CA GLN A 75 2.48 -13.49 -21.16
C GLN A 75 1.19 -14.31 -21.27
N ALA A 76 0.12 -13.84 -20.65
CA ALA A 76 -1.20 -14.47 -20.75
C ALA A 76 -1.92 -14.08 -22.06
N LYS A 77 -2.66 -15.03 -22.64
CA LYS A 77 -3.55 -14.85 -23.79
C LYS A 77 -4.94 -15.39 -23.48
N SER A 78 -5.94 -14.52 -23.39
CA SER A 78 -7.36 -14.91 -23.21
C SER A 78 -8.20 -14.93 -24.49
N GLY A 79 -7.80 -14.18 -25.53
CA GLY A 79 -8.58 -14.08 -26.77
C GLY A 79 -7.78 -13.68 -28.02
N GLY A 80 -6.62 -13.02 -27.85
CA GLY A 80 -5.70 -12.69 -28.95
C GLY A 80 -5.97 -11.36 -29.67
N HIS A 81 -7.12 -10.73 -29.45
CA HIS A 81 -7.49 -9.42 -30.00
C HIS A 81 -6.67 -8.29 -29.35
N SER A 82 -5.48 -7.99 -29.88
CA SER A 82 -4.55 -6.98 -29.34
C SER A 82 -3.84 -6.22 -30.46
N TYR A 83 -3.92 -4.88 -30.42
CA TYR A 83 -3.40 -4.03 -31.51
C TYR A 83 -1.89 -4.11 -31.68
N ALA A 84 -1.17 -4.46 -30.62
CA ALA A 84 0.28 -4.66 -30.61
C ALA A 84 0.67 -6.13 -30.40
N ASN A 85 -0.26 -7.09 -30.56
CA ASN A 85 -0.04 -8.50 -30.25
C ASN A 85 0.53 -8.76 -28.83
N HIS A 86 0.20 -7.92 -27.83
CA HIS A 86 0.73 -8.08 -26.48
C HIS A 86 0.27 -9.36 -25.78
N GLY A 87 -0.84 -9.97 -26.18
CA GLY A 87 -1.20 -11.31 -25.71
C GLY A 87 -0.20 -12.41 -26.15
N LEU A 88 0.70 -12.09 -27.08
CA LEU A 88 1.75 -12.98 -27.60
C LEU A 88 3.15 -12.57 -27.14
N GLY A 89 3.24 -11.59 -26.23
CA GLY A 89 4.49 -11.01 -25.74
C GLY A 89 4.76 -9.61 -26.27
N GLY A 90 4.20 -9.27 -27.44
CA GLY A 90 4.48 -8.00 -28.15
C GLY A 90 5.88 -7.89 -28.78
N GLU A 91 6.76 -8.82 -28.43
CA GLU A 91 8.11 -9.02 -28.96
C GLU A 91 8.43 -10.53 -28.99
N ASP A 92 9.50 -10.90 -29.69
CA ASP A 92 9.97 -12.28 -29.70
C ASP A 92 10.45 -12.74 -28.32
N GLY A 93 10.37 -14.03 -28.06
CA GLY A 93 11.04 -14.62 -26.91
C GLY A 93 10.18 -14.85 -25.66
N ALA A 94 8.92 -14.42 -25.65
CA ALA A 94 8.02 -14.66 -24.52
C ALA A 94 7.47 -16.10 -24.51
N LEU A 95 7.21 -16.64 -23.32
CA LEU A 95 6.36 -17.81 -23.12
C LEU A 95 4.91 -17.35 -23.08
N VAL A 96 4.08 -17.82 -24.01
CA VAL A 96 2.65 -17.49 -24.04
C VAL A 96 1.85 -18.55 -23.30
N VAL A 97 0.99 -18.12 -22.38
CA VAL A 97 0.03 -18.97 -21.66
C VAL A 97 -1.37 -18.68 -22.20
N ASP A 98 -1.86 -19.53 -23.11
CA ASP A 98 -3.15 -19.42 -23.78
C ASP A 98 -4.26 -20.05 -22.92
N LEU A 99 -5.04 -19.20 -22.26
CA LEU A 99 -6.06 -19.54 -21.29
C LEU A 99 -7.36 -20.05 -21.92
N ARG A 100 -7.40 -20.32 -23.24
CA ARG A 100 -8.62 -20.75 -23.94
C ARG A 100 -9.37 -21.93 -23.34
N ASN A 101 -8.74 -22.75 -22.51
CA ASN A 101 -9.39 -23.90 -21.87
C ASN A 101 -10.11 -23.52 -20.56
N PHE A 102 -9.86 -22.33 -20.00
CA PHE A 102 -10.52 -21.82 -18.79
C PHE A 102 -11.91 -21.28 -19.13
N GLN A 103 -12.84 -22.19 -19.42
CA GLN A 103 -14.21 -21.90 -19.87
C GLN A 103 -15.30 -22.24 -18.84
N ASP A 104 -14.90 -22.56 -17.61
CA ASP A 104 -15.83 -22.82 -16.51
C ASP A 104 -16.73 -21.62 -16.24
N PHE A 105 -17.98 -21.89 -15.85
CA PHE A 105 -18.98 -20.86 -15.55
C PHE A 105 -19.96 -21.35 -14.48
N SER A 106 -20.27 -20.49 -13.53
CA SER A 106 -21.35 -20.67 -12.56
C SER A 106 -21.95 -19.34 -12.15
N ILE A 107 -23.17 -19.35 -11.62
CA ILE A 107 -23.81 -18.17 -11.02
C ILE A 107 -24.49 -18.56 -9.71
N ASP A 108 -24.29 -17.76 -8.66
CA ASP A 108 -25.02 -17.88 -7.41
C ASP A 108 -26.31 -17.05 -7.49
N THR A 109 -27.47 -17.70 -7.45
CA THR A 109 -28.77 -17.04 -7.56
C THR A 109 -29.20 -16.26 -6.31
N ASN A 110 -28.52 -16.43 -5.17
CA ASN A 110 -28.77 -15.65 -3.96
C ASN A 110 -28.08 -14.28 -4.01
N THR A 111 -26.85 -14.25 -4.50
CA THR A 111 -26.01 -13.05 -4.55
C THR A 111 -25.95 -12.41 -5.95
N TRP A 112 -26.35 -13.15 -6.98
CA TRP A 112 -26.18 -12.82 -8.40
C TRP A 112 -24.73 -12.57 -8.80
N GLN A 113 -23.79 -13.24 -8.13
CA GLN A 113 -22.39 -13.23 -8.50
C GLN A 113 -22.13 -14.36 -9.51
N ALA A 114 -21.48 -14.04 -10.62
CA ALA A 114 -21.04 -15.01 -11.61
C ALA A 114 -19.56 -15.32 -11.40
N THR A 115 -19.19 -16.60 -11.45
CA THR A 115 -17.79 -17.04 -11.41
C THR A 115 -17.47 -17.74 -12.71
N PHE A 116 -16.45 -17.28 -13.43
CA PHE A 116 -16.06 -17.87 -14.70
C PHE A 116 -14.57 -17.72 -15.02
N GLY A 117 -14.06 -18.66 -15.82
CA GLY A 117 -12.66 -18.70 -16.21
C GLY A 117 -12.23 -17.50 -17.07
N ALA A 118 -10.95 -17.16 -17.03
CA ALA A 118 -10.40 -16.01 -17.77
C ALA A 118 -10.28 -16.23 -19.29
N GLY A 119 -10.57 -17.45 -19.77
CA GLY A 119 -10.48 -17.83 -21.19
C GLY A 119 -11.72 -17.47 -22.01
N HIS A 120 -12.82 -17.05 -21.39
CA HIS A 120 -14.05 -16.73 -22.12
C HIS A 120 -13.89 -15.52 -23.02
N LYS A 121 -14.67 -15.51 -24.10
CA LYS A 121 -14.89 -14.35 -24.96
C LYS A 121 -16.13 -13.57 -24.53
N LEU A 122 -16.25 -12.31 -24.93
CA LEU A 122 -17.35 -11.44 -24.49
C LEU A 122 -18.74 -11.97 -24.90
N ASP A 123 -18.85 -12.57 -26.09
CA ASP A 123 -20.10 -13.18 -26.56
C ASP A 123 -20.55 -14.38 -25.71
N ASP A 124 -19.61 -15.26 -25.36
CA ASP A 124 -19.85 -16.42 -24.52
C ASP A 124 -20.25 -16.01 -23.08
N VAL A 125 -19.57 -15.02 -22.50
CA VAL A 125 -19.96 -14.44 -21.19
C VAL A 125 -21.38 -13.88 -21.25
N THR A 126 -21.70 -13.12 -22.30
CA THR A 126 -23.04 -12.54 -22.52
C THR A 126 -24.10 -13.64 -22.59
N GLU A 127 -23.90 -14.64 -23.43
CA GLU A 127 -24.85 -15.72 -23.65
C GLU A 127 -25.07 -16.54 -22.37
N LYS A 128 -24.00 -16.82 -21.62
CA LYS A 128 -24.06 -17.56 -20.35
C LYS A 128 -24.78 -16.77 -19.26
N LEU A 129 -24.49 -15.48 -19.10
CA LEU A 129 -25.20 -14.63 -18.13
C LEU A 129 -26.69 -14.50 -18.45
N HIS A 130 -27.04 -14.38 -19.75
CA HIS A 130 -28.42 -14.33 -20.19
C HIS A 130 -29.19 -15.61 -19.85
N LYS A 131 -28.63 -16.76 -20.26
CA LYS A 131 -29.24 -18.08 -20.01
C LYS A 131 -29.40 -18.39 -18.53
N ASN A 132 -28.52 -17.87 -17.68
CA ASN A 132 -28.47 -18.17 -16.25
C ASN A 132 -29.03 -17.04 -15.37
N GLY A 133 -30.16 -16.45 -15.78
CA GLY A 133 -30.94 -15.54 -14.94
C GLY A 133 -31.12 -14.13 -15.51
N LYS A 134 -30.97 -13.95 -16.83
CA LYS A 134 -31.12 -12.67 -17.53
C LYS A 134 -30.25 -11.59 -16.89
N ARG A 135 -28.96 -11.91 -16.76
CA ARG A 135 -27.96 -11.06 -16.11
C ARG A 135 -27.03 -10.47 -17.14
N ALA A 136 -26.42 -9.35 -16.80
CA ALA A 136 -25.44 -8.64 -17.62
C ALA A 136 -24.34 -8.01 -16.75
N ILE A 137 -23.22 -7.69 -17.38
CA ILE A 137 -22.15 -6.82 -16.87
C ILE A 137 -21.82 -5.81 -17.97
N SER A 138 -21.19 -4.68 -17.65
CA SER A 138 -20.65 -3.82 -18.70
C SER A 138 -19.47 -4.51 -19.40
N HIS A 139 -19.45 -4.52 -20.73
CA HIS A 139 -18.33 -4.96 -21.55
C HIS A 139 -18.46 -4.41 -22.98
N GLY A 140 -17.41 -4.55 -23.79
CA GLY A 140 -17.40 -4.12 -25.19
C GLY A 140 -18.29 -4.98 -26.10
N THR A 141 -18.56 -4.49 -27.31
CA THR A 141 -19.44 -5.12 -28.31
C THR A 141 -18.74 -6.16 -29.20
N CYS A 142 -17.41 -6.14 -29.25
CA CYS A 142 -16.63 -7.04 -30.11
C CYS A 142 -16.64 -8.49 -29.55
N PRO A 143 -17.28 -9.46 -30.22
CA PRO A 143 -17.46 -10.81 -29.68
C PRO A 143 -16.13 -11.56 -29.49
N GLY A 144 -15.14 -11.31 -30.36
CA GLY A 144 -13.84 -11.99 -30.33
C GLY A 144 -12.89 -11.59 -29.20
N VAL A 145 -13.22 -10.55 -28.42
CA VAL A 145 -12.37 -10.04 -27.34
C VAL A 145 -12.43 -10.99 -26.14
N GLY A 146 -11.26 -11.31 -25.56
CA GLY A 146 -11.18 -12.15 -24.36
C GLY A 146 -11.45 -11.35 -23.08
N ILE A 147 -12.30 -11.87 -22.20
CA ILE A 147 -12.69 -11.19 -20.96
C ILE A 147 -11.50 -10.94 -20.03
N GLY A 148 -10.51 -11.85 -19.99
CA GLY A 148 -9.34 -11.72 -19.12
C GLY A 148 -8.48 -10.49 -19.41
N GLY A 149 -8.35 -10.13 -20.69
CA GLY A 149 -7.73 -8.85 -21.06
C GLY A 149 -8.69 -7.70 -20.78
N HIS A 150 -9.91 -7.77 -21.32
CA HIS A 150 -10.88 -6.68 -21.27
C HIS A 150 -11.17 -6.16 -19.84
N ALA A 151 -11.39 -7.07 -18.89
CA ALA A 151 -11.70 -6.73 -17.49
C ALA A 151 -10.49 -6.25 -16.67
N THR A 152 -9.26 -6.36 -17.18
CA THR A 152 -8.03 -6.01 -16.43
C THR A 152 -7.39 -4.70 -16.86
N ILE A 153 -8.00 -3.99 -17.82
CA ILE A 153 -7.49 -2.72 -18.40
C ILE A 153 -8.58 -1.63 -18.49
N GLY A 154 -9.70 -1.81 -17.79
CA GLY A 154 -10.88 -0.94 -17.84
C GLY A 154 -12.07 -1.75 -18.32
N GLY A 155 -12.08 -1.99 -19.63
CA GLY A 155 -13.13 -2.70 -20.34
C GLY A 155 -14.31 -1.77 -20.59
N LEU A 156 -14.21 -0.99 -21.66
CA LEU A 156 -15.23 -0.01 -22.05
C LEU A 156 -16.25 -0.64 -22.99
N GLY A 157 -17.50 -0.21 -22.84
CA GLY A 157 -18.60 -0.56 -23.73
C GLY A 157 -19.83 0.33 -23.53
N PRO A 158 -20.89 0.10 -24.30
CA PRO A 158 -22.09 0.95 -24.32
C PRO A 158 -22.75 1.14 -22.94
N GLU A 159 -22.72 0.13 -22.06
CA GLU A 159 -23.31 0.17 -20.72
C GLU A 159 -22.40 0.88 -19.71
N SER A 160 -21.15 1.19 -20.05
CA SER A 160 -20.17 1.62 -19.05
C SER A 160 -20.53 2.96 -18.41
N ARG A 161 -21.19 3.86 -19.16
CA ARG A 161 -21.73 5.10 -18.60
C ARG A 161 -22.82 4.86 -17.55
N MET A 162 -23.58 3.78 -17.66
CA MET A 162 -24.67 3.43 -16.74
C MET A 162 -24.17 2.66 -15.51
N TRP A 163 -23.25 1.71 -15.70
CA TRP A 163 -22.86 0.74 -14.65
C TRP A 163 -21.41 0.81 -14.18
N GLY A 164 -20.57 1.61 -14.82
CA GLY A 164 -19.12 1.59 -14.65
C GLY A 164 -18.47 0.70 -15.72
N SER A 165 -17.15 0.75 -15.82
CA SER A 165 -16.38 -0.10 -16.72
C SER A 165 -16.48 -1.58 -16.33
N CYS A 166 -16.10 -2.49 -17.23
CA CYS A 166 -16.13 -3.94 -16.98
C CYS A 166 -15.41 -4.33 -15.68
N LEU A 167 -14.26 -3.71 -15.40
CA LEU A 167 -13.49 -4.00 -14.19
C LEU A 167 -14.23 -3.62 -12.89
N ASP A 168 -15.20 -2.70 -12.96
CA ASP A 168 -16.00 -2.31 -11.79
C ASP A 168 -16.97 -3.42 -11.36
N HIS A 169 -17.21 -4.40 -12.24
CA HIS A 169 -17.94 -5.61 -11.91
C HIS A 169 -17.06 -6.68 -11.24
N VAL A 170 -15.73 -6.60 -11.34
CA VAL A 170 -14.80 -7.57 -10.73
C VAL A 170 -14.76 -7.34 -9.21
N ILE A 171 -15.14 -8.37 -8.44
CA ILE A 171 -15.14 -8.35 -6.98
C ILE A 171 -14.16 -9.36 -6.35
N GLY A 172 -13.64 -10.30 -7.14
CA GLY A 172 -12.60 -11.24 -6.73
C GLY A 172 -12.00 -11.96 -7.92
N VAL A 173 -10.77 -12.44 -7.79
CA VAL A 173 -10.06 -13.20 -8.83
C VAL A 173 -9.19 -14.30 -8.22
N GLU A 174 -9.08 -15.42 -8.91
CA GLU A 174 -7.98 -16.38 -8.70
C GLU A 174 -6.85 -16.03 -9.67
N VAL A 175 -5.63 -15.91 -9.17
CA VAL A 175 -4.48 -15.44 -9.93
C VAL A 175 -3.22 -16.24 -9.60
N VAL A 176 -2.43 -16.51 -10.63
CA VAL A 176 -1.08 -17.07 -10.51
C VAL A 176 -0.05 -15.95 -10.59
N THR A 177 0.71 -15.75 -9.52
CA THR A 177 1.76 -14.72 -9.40
C THR A 177 3.07 -15.15 -10.05
N ALA A 178 4.04 -14.22 -10.17
CA ALA A 178 5.30 -14.45 -10.88
C ALA A 178 6.22 -15.52 -10.27
N ASP A 179 6.06 -15.83 -8.98
CA ASP A 179 6.72 -16.96 -8.28
C ASP A 179 5.97 -18.30 -8.48
N GLY A 180 4.83 -18.26 -9.18
CA GLY A 180 3.93 -19.38 -9.40
C GLY A 180 3.05 -19.72 -8.19
N SER A 181 2.88 -18.81 -7.22
CA SER A 181 1.85 -18.99 -6.18
C SER A 181 0.46 -18.78 -6.77
N ILE A 182 -0.52 -19.58 -6.33
CA ILE A 182 -1.93 -19.44 -6.71
C ILE A 182 -2.63 -18.78 -5.51
N VAL A 183 -3.18 -17.59 -5.71
CA VAL A 183 -3.79 -16.80 -4.64
C VAL A 183 -5.13 -16.25 -5.09
N HIS A 184 -5.99 -15.94 -4.12
CA HIS A 184 -7.21 -15.18 -4.36
C HIS A 184 -6.97 -13.70 -4.03
N ALA A 185 -7.43 -12.80 -4.89
CA ALA A 185 -7.32 -11.37 -4.67
C ALA A 185 -8.71 -10.71 -4.74
N SER A 186 -9.03 -9.89 -3.75
CA SER A 186 -10.29 -9.16 -3.60
C SER A 186 -10.06 -7.89 -2.76
N GLU A 187 -11.11 -7.11 -2.48
CA GLU A 187 -11.00 -5.94 -1.60
C GLU A 187 -10.55 -6.31 -0.17
N THR A 188 -10.80 -7.55 0.27
CA THR A 188 -10.50 -8.00 1.64
C THR A 188 -9.34 -8.99 1.75
N GLU A 189 -8.74 -9.38 0.63
CA GLU A 189 -7.68 -10.40 0.57
C GLU A 189 -6.71 -10.04 -0.56
N ASN A 190 -5.41 -9.93 -0.28
CA ASN A 190 -4.40 -9.48 -1.26
C ASN A 190 -4.85 -8.19 -2.01
N SER A 191 -5.31 -7.19 -1.28
CA SER A 191 -6.02 -6.03 -1.84
C SER A 191 -5.14 -5.08 -2.65
N ASP A 192 -3.84 -5.07 -2.39
CA ASP A 192 -2.81 -4.40 -3.17
C ASP A 192 -2.62 -5.08 -4.53
N LEU A 193 -2.52 -6.41 -4.56
CA LEU A 193 -2.51 -7.19 -5.79
C LEU A 193 -3.84 -7.01 -6.54
N PHE A 194 -4.98 -7.00 -5.85
CA PHE A 194 -6.29 -6.78 -6.46
C PHE A 194 -6.40 -5.39 -7.11
N PHE A 195 -5.89 -4.35 -6.44
CA PHE A 195 -5.77 -3.00 -7.00
C PHE A 195 -5.01 -3.02 -8.33
N ALA A 196 -3.86 -3.71 -8.37
CA ALA A 196 -3.01 -3.80 -9.55
C ALA A 196 -3.68 -4.59 -10.69
N LEU A 197 -4.36 -5.70 -10.36
CA LEU A 197 -5.08 -6.53 -11.33
C LEU A 197 -6.25 -5.77 -11.99
N LYS A 198 -6.84 -4.80 -11.28
CA LYS A 198 -7.90 -3.90 -11.80
C LYS A 198 -7.35 -2.68 -12.55
N GLY A 199 -6.62 -2.92 -13.65
CA GLY A 199 -6.16 -1.89 -14.58
C GLY A 199 -4.75 -2.07 -15.13
N ALA A 200 -3.94 -2.94 -14.49
CA ALA A 200 -2.59 -3.27 -14.91
C ALA A 200 -2.34 -4.80 -14.90
N GLY A 201 -3.39 -5.62 -15.03
CA GLY A 201 -3.32 -7.05 -14.67
C GLY A 201 -2.25 -7.86 -15.38
N ALA A 202 -1.97 -7.57 -16.66
CA ALA A 202 -0.90 -8.22 -17.43
C ALA A 202 0.50 -8.11 -16.78
N GLY A 203 0.70 -7.13 -15.89
CA GLY A 203 1.96 -6.92 -15.18
C GLY A 203 2.12 -7.66 -13.86
N PHE A 204 1.07 -8.27 -13.29
CA PHE A 204 1.05 -8.71 -11.90
C PHE A 204 0.71 -10.18 -11.69
N GLY A 205 0.07 -10.82 -12.67
CA GLY A 205 -0.19 -12.25 -12.61
C GLY A 205 -1.09 -12.72 -13.75
N ILE A 206 -1.32 -14.03 -13.79
CA ILE A 206 -2.22 -14.67 -14.75
C ILE A 206 -3.51 -15.02 -14.02
N ILE A 207 -4.57 -14.24 -14.28
CA ILE A 207 -5.89 -14.54 -13.72
C ILE A 207 -6.44 -15.80 -14.39
N THR A 208 -6.82 -16.78 -13.58
CA THR A 208 -7.43 -18.04 -14.03
C THR A 208 -8.94 -18.00 -13.93
N SER A 209 -9.48 -17.27 -12.94
CA SER A 209 -10.92 -17.16 -12.69
C SER A 209 -11.30 -15.77 -12.18
N PHE A 210 -12.48 -15.30 -12.60
CA PHE A 210 -13.10 -14.06 -12.12
C PHE A 210 -14.35 -14.35 -11.31
N VAL A 211 -14.57 -13.56 -10.27
CA VAL A 211 -15.85 -13.40 -9.58
C VAL A 211 -16.39 -12.01 -9.88
N MET A 212 -17.56 -11.97 -10.53
CA MET A 212 -18.18 -10.76 -11.07
C MET A 212 -19.53 -10.50 -10.41
N LYS A 213 -19.76 -9.24 -10.01
CA LYS A 213 -21.08 -8.74 -9.63
C LYS A 213 -21.90 -8.43 -10.89
N THR A 214 -23.04 -9.10 -11.06
CA THR A 214 -23.90 -8.90 -12.24
C THR A 214 -25.06 -7.95 -11.96
N ARG A 215 -25.69 -7.43 -13.01
CA ARG A 215 -26.94 -6.65 -13.00
C ARG A 215 -28.04 -7.40 -13.75
N PRO A 216 -29.33 -7.14 -13.47
CA PRO A 216 -30.38 -7.59 -14.38
C PRO A 216 -30.15 -6.98 -15.76
N GLU A 217 -30.43 -7.73 -16.82
CA GLU A 217 -30.45 -7.18 -18.18
C GLU A 217 -31.37 -5.96 -18.27
N PRO A 218 -30.99 -4.93 -19.03
CA PRO A 218 -31.89 -3.83 -19.34
C PRO A 218 -33.07 -4.39 -20.15
N GLY A 219 -34.30 -4.12 -19.72
CA GLY A 219 -35.48 -4.64 -20.39
C GLY A 219 -35.67 -4.03 -21.78
N SER A 220 -36.08 -2.76 -21.81
CA SER A 220 -36.21 -1.99 -23.05
C SER A 220 -34.91 -1.24 -23.34
N VAL A 221 -34.56 -1.18 -24.63
CA VAL A 221 -33.40 -0.45 -25.14
C VAL A 221 -33.85 0.34 -26.36
N VAL A 222 -33.35 1.55 -26.56
CA VAL A 222 -33.54 2.32 -27.79
C VAL A 222 -32.19 2.48 -28.46
N GLN A 223 -32.02 1.89 -29.63
CA GLN A 223 -30.89 2.16 -30.49
C GLN A 223 -31.22 3.29 -31.47
N TYR A 224 -30.23 4.12 -31.75
CA TYR A 224 -30.25 5.02 -32.88
C TYR A 224 -28.96 4.88 -33.67
N SER A 225 -29.07 4.97 -34.98
CA SER A 225 -27.94 5.06 -35.88
C SER A 225 -28.25 6.04 -37.00
N TYR A 226 -27.30 6.94 -37.25
CA TYR A 226 -27.41 7.99 -38.24
C TYR A 226 -26.16 8.02 -39.12
N SER A 227 -26.35 8.00 -40.44
CA SER A 227 -25.25 8.09 -41.41
C SER A 227 -25.34 9.37 -42.23
N VAL A 228 -24.19 10.06 -42.34
CA VAL A 228 -24.03 11.29 -43.14
C VAL A 228 -23.03 11.04 -44.25
N THR A 229 -23.42 11.33 -45.48
CA THR A 229 -22.50 11.44 -46.62
C THR A 229 -22.19 12.91 -46.89
N PHE A 230 -20.99 13.18 -47.39
CA PHE A 230 -20.48 14.54 -47.60
C PHE A 230 -19.73 14.66 -48.93
N ALA A 231 -19.39 15.90 -49.31
CA ALA A 231 -18.47 16.16 -50.42
C ALA A 231 -17.01 16.23 -49.94
N ASN A 232 -16.76 16.92 -48.81
CA ASN A 232 -15.48 16.91 -48.08
C ASN A 232 -15.72 16.72 -46.57
N HIS A 233 -14.75 16.17 -45.83
CA HIS A 233 -14.85 15.98 -44.38
C HIS A 233 -15.02 17.32 -43.65
N ALA A 234 -14.48 18.41 -44.19
CA ALA A 234 -14.66 19.76 -43.64
C ALA A 234 -16.14 20.13 -43.40
N ASP A 235 -17.05 19.64 -44.26
CA ASP A 235 -18.50 19.87 -44.16
C ASP A 235 -19.13 19.21 -42.91
N LEU A 236 -18.44 18.25 -42.29
CA LEU A 236 -18.88 17.54 -41.08
C LEU A 236 -18.49 18.24 -39.78
N SER A 237 -17.70 19.32 -39.83
CA SER A 237 -17.27 20.06 -38.63
C SER A 237 -18.47 20.45 -37.73
N PRO A 238 -19.60 20.97 -38.24
CA PRO A 238 -20.76 21.28 -37.40
C PRO A 238 -21.41 20.05 -36.77
N VAL A 239 -21.40 18.92 -37.47
CA VAL A 239 -21.98 17.64 -36.99
C VAL A 239 -21.14 17.09 -35.84
N PHE A 240 -19.81 17.08 -35.99
CA PHE A 240 -18.90 16.68 -34.92
C PHE A 240 -18.97 17.63 -33.72
N GLN A 241 -19.02 18.95 -33.95
CA GLN A 241 -19.20 19.94 -32.89
C GLN A 241 -20.49 19.67 -32.10
N GLN A 242 -21.61 19.46 -32.78
CA GLN A 242 -22.88 19.17 -32.12
C GLN A 242 -22.84 17.88 -31.29
N TRP A 243 -22.24 16.81 -31.84
CA TRP A 243 -22.06 15.56 -31.09
C TRP A 243 -21.12 15.73 -29.89
N GLN A 244 -20.00 16.44 -30.07
CA GLN A 244 -19.05 16.72 -28.99
C GLN A 244 -19.72 17.50 -27.85
N GLU A 245 -20.56 18.50 -28.14
CA GLU A 245 -21.32 19.24 -27.12
C GLU A 245 -22.26 18.34 -26.32
N LEU A 246 -22.83 17.29 -26.95
CA LEU A 246 -23.67 16.33 -26.25
C LEU A 246 -22.85 15.46 -25.30
N VAL A 247 -21.72 14.90 -25.73
CA VAL A 247 -20.92 13.96 -24.91
C VAL A 247 -20.13 14.66 -23.80
N MET A 248 -19.80 15.94 -23.98
CA MET A 248 -19.12 16.76 -22.97
C MET A 248 -20.06 17.30 -21.89
N ASP A 249 -21.37 17.18 -22.07
CA ASP A 249 -22.37 17.62 -21.11
C ASP A 249 -22.27 16.81 -19.79
N PRO A 250 -22.01 17.46 -18.63
CA PRO A 250 -21.98 16.76 -17.35
C PRO A 250 -23.33 16.14 -16.96
N ASP A 251 -24.44 16.67 -17.48
CA ASP A 251 -25.80 16.25 -17.16
C ASP A 251 -26.39 15.24 -18.18
N LEU A 252 -25.58 14.77 -19.14
CA LEU A 252 -26.01 13.74 -20.09
C LEU A 252 -26.46 12.48 -19.35
N ASP A 253 -27.69 12.02 -19.61
CA ASP A 253 -28.26 10.82 -18.97
C ASP A 253 -27.29 9.64 -19.09
N ARG A 254 -27.00 9.00 -17.97
CA ARG A 254 -26.01 7.93 -17.86
C ARG A 254 -26.43 6.66 -18.59
N ARG A 255 -27.72 6.49 -18.85
CA ARG A 255 -28.28 5.40 -19.65
C ARG A 255 -28.02 5.55 -21.14
N PHE A 256 -27.47 6.69 -21.57
CA PHE A 256 -27.15 6.97 -22.96
C PHE A 256 -25.65 6.81 -23.23
N GLY A 257 -25.32 5.89 -24.13
CA GLY A 257 -23.99 5.75 -24.74
C GLY A 257 -24.04 6.12 -26.22
N THR A 258 -22.95 6.69 -26.75
CA THR A 258 -22.86 7.06 -28.17
C THR A 258 -21.44 6.93 -28.69
N GLU A 259 -21.33 6.63 -29.97
CA GLU A 259 -20.08 6.60 -30.72
C GLU A 259 -20.23 7.47 -31.98
N PHE A 260 -19.13 8.14 -32.37
CA PHE A 260 -18.99 8.84 -33.64
C PHE A 260 -17.87 8.19 -34.45
N THR A 261 -18.22 7.55 -35.55
CA THR A 261 -17.28 6.83 -36.42
C THR A 261 -17.19 7.51 -37.78
N MET A 262 -16.03 8.09 -38.07
CA MET A 262 -15.70 8.70 -39.35
C MET A 262 -14.90 7.75 -40.22
N HIS A 263 -15.18 7.74 -41.52
CA HIS A 263 -14.51 6.92 -42.51
C HIS A 263 -14.55 7.59 -43.90
N GLU A 264 -13.91 6.97 -44.89
CA GLU A 264 -13.73 7.51 -46.25
C GLU A 264 -15.01 8.06 -46.93
N LEU A 265 -16.17 7.48 -46.66
CA LEU A 265 -17.42 7.78 -47.37
C LEU A 265 -18.42 8.60 -46.54
N GLY A 266 -18.14 8.83 -45.25
CA GLY A 266 -19.16 9.30 -44.35
C GLY A 266 -18.79 9.30 -42.87
N VAL A 267 -19.78 9.69 -42.08
CA VAL A 267 -19.80 9.51 -40.64
C VAL A 267 -21.01 8.67 -40.27
N ILE A 268 -20.81 7.76 -39.31
CA ILE A 268 -21.85 7.01 -38.61
C ILE A 268 -21.86 7.49 -37.17
N ILE A 269 -23.00 7.96 -36.68
CA ILE A 269 -23.23 8.23 -35.26
C ILE A 269 -24.18 7.16 -34.76
N SER A 270 -23.72 6.33 -33.85
CA SER A 270 -24.53 5.32 -33.17
C SER A 270 -24.75 5.72 -31.72
N GLY A 271 -25.80 5.19 -31.12
CA GLY A 271 -25.89 5.14 -29.68
C GLY A 271 -27.08 4.37 -29.17
N THR A 272 -27.02 4.13 -27.87
CA THR A 272 -27.88 3.21 -27.16
C THR A 272 -28.38 3.89 -25.91
N PHE A 273 -29.70 3.92 -25.74
CA PHE A 273 -30.35 4.33 -24.50
C PHE A 273 -30.96 3.12 -23.80
N TYR A 274 -30.57 2.87 -22.56
CA TYR A 274 -31.12 1.78 -21.75
C TYR A 274 -32.39 2.20 -21.03
N GLY A 275 -33.53 2.13 -21.73
CA GLY A 275 -34.85 2.45 -21.21
C GLY A 275 -35.92 2.37 -22.31
N THR A 276 -37.15 2.79 -22.01
CA THR A 276 -38.22 2.86 -23.02
C THR A 276 -38.04 4.06 -23.95
N ASP A 277 -38.70 4.06 -25.11
CA ASP A 277 -38.72 5.23 -26.01
C ASP A 277 -39.33 6.45 -25.31
N GLU A 278 -40.37 6.31 -24.48
CA GLU A 278 -40.91 7.45 -23.75
C GLU A 278 -39.89 8.08 -22.79
N GLU A 279 -39.11 7.25 -22.09
CA GLU A 279 -38.02 7.72 -21.24
C GLU A 279 -36.92 8.40 -22.06
N PHE A 280 -36.57 7.85 -23.23
CA PHE A 280 -35.58 8.43 -24.12
C PHE A 280 -36.03 9.80 -24.63
N GLN A 281 -37.27 9.94 -25.08
CA GLN A 281 -37.83 11.23 -25.50
C GLN A 281 -37.82 12.26 -24.36
N ALA A 282 -38.13 11.83 -23.13
CA ALA A 282 -38.16 12.72 -21.96
C ALA A 282 -36.78 13.28 -21.59
N THR A 283 -35.67 12.64 -21.99
CA THR A 283 -34.32 13.14 -21.73
C THR A 283 -33.97 14.42 -22.51
N GLY A 284 -34.70 14.72 -23.60
CA GLY A 284 -34.34 15.79 -24.53
C GLY A 284 -33.08 15.52 -25.36
N ILE A 285 -32.44 14.35 -25.19
CA ILE A 285 -31.29 13.91 -26.01
C ILE A 285 -31.67 13.80 -27.50
N PRO A 286 -32.84 13.24 -27.90
CA PRO A 286 -33.21 13.13 -29.32
C PRO A 286 -33.17 14.45 -30.10
N ASP A 287 -33.48 15.58 -29.43
CA ASP A 287 -33.45 16.90 -30.05
C ASP A 287 -32.04 17.49 -30.21
N ARG A 288 -31.07 16.95 -29.47
CA ARG A 288 -29.68 17.41 -29.41
C ARG A 288 -28.74 16.62 -30.33
N ILE A 289 -29.10 15.38 -30.69
CA ILE A 289 -28.35 14.57 -31.66
C ILE A 289 -28.43 15.21 -33.07
N PRO A 290 -27.37 15.15 -33.89
CA PRO A 290 -27.44 15.56 -35.30
C PRO A 290 -28.57 14.86 -36.08
N LYS A 291 -29.36 15.61 -36.87
CA LYS A 291 -30.59 15.10 -37.53
C LYS A 291 -30.35 14.52 -38.93
N GLY A 292 -30.93 13.35 -39.24
CA GLY A 292 -31.16 12.86 -40.62
C GLY A 292 -31.86 11.49 -40.71
N LYS A 293 -31.57 10.64 -41.73
CA LYS A 293 -32.33 9.39 -41.99
C LYS A 293 -32.10 8.35 -40.86
N ILE A 294 -33.17 8.03 -40.12
CA ILE A 294 -33.21 7.05 -39.02
C ILE A 294 -33.18 5.62 -39.58
N SER A 295 -32.36 4.76 -38.98
CA SER A 295 -32.42 3.31 -39.19
C SER A 295 -32.67 2.58 -37.86
N VAL A 296 -33.94 2.20 -37.66
CA VAL A 296 -34.45 1.15 -36.73
C VAL A 296 -34.47 1.47 -35.23
N VAL A 297 -35.64 1.30 -34.61
CA VAL A 297 -35.86 1.13 -33.15
C VAL A 297 -36.00 -0.37 -32.88
N LEU A 298 -35.25 -0.92 -31.93
CA LEU A 298 -35.31 -2.34 -31.53
C LEU A 298 -35.72 -2.45 -30.06
N ASP A 299 -36.78 -3.19 -29.75
CA ASP A 299 -37.30 -3.34 -28.38
C ASP A 299 -36.68 -4.51 -27.58
N ASP A 300 -35.55 -5.09 -28.01
CA ASP A 300 -34.93 -6.28 -27.40
C ASP A 300 -33.41 -6.13 -27.25
N TRP A 301 -32.92 -6.17 -26.01
CA TRP A 301 -31.50 -6.14 -25.63
C TRP A 301 -30.65 -7.21 -26.36
N MET A 302 -31.15 -8.42 -26.59
CA MET A 302 -30.39 -9.44 -27.31
C MET A 302 -30.26 -9.11 -28.80
N ALA A 303 -31.29 -8.49 -29.38
CA ALA A 303 -31.26 -8.02 -30.76
C ALA A 303 -30.31 -6.82 -30.94
N VAL A 304 -30.11 -6.01 -29.89
CA VAL A 304 -29.18 -4.88 -29.83
C VAL A 304 -27.72 -5.36 -29.90
N ILE A 305 -27.37 -6.43 -29.18
CA ILE A 305 -26.04 -7.07 -29.30
C ILE A 305 -25.84 -7.71 -30.68
N THR A 306 -26.92 -8.21 -31.28
CA THR A 306 -26.88 -8.96 -32.56
C THR A 306 -26.96 -8.06 -33.80
N LYS A 307 -27.42 -6.81 -33.69
CA LYS A 307 -27.61 -5.91 -34.83
C LYS A 307 -27.16 -4.49 -34.51
N HIS A 308 -25.86 -4.25 -34.65
CA HIS A 308 -25.35 -2.92 -35.01
C HIS A 308 -24.85 -2.97 -36.45
N ALA A 309 -25.19 -1.96 -37.23
CA ALA A 309 -24.86 -1.80 -38.66
C ALA A 309 -23.34 -1.64 -38.95
N GLU A 310 -22.51 -1.98 -37.98
CA GLU A 310 -21.08 -2.23 -38.00
C GLU A 310 -20.72 -3.63 -38.53
N GLU A 311 -21.61 -4.31 -39.27
CA GLU A 311 -21.32 -5.65 -39.81
C GLU A 311 -20.04 -5.71 -40.66
N ALA A 312 -19.57 -4.59 -41.20
CA ALA A 312 -18.26 -4.50 -41.85
C ALA A 312 -17.08 -4.17 -40.89
N ALA A 313 -17.27 -3.30 -39.89
CA ALA A 313 -16.21 -2.88 -38.97
C ALA A 313 -15.95 -3.91 -37.85
N LEU A 314 -17.01 -4.49 -37.28
CA LEU A 314 -16.95 -5.60 -36.30
C LEU A 314 -16.47 -6.92 -36.93
N SER A 315 -16.80 -7.15 -38.22
CA SER A 315 -16.24 -8.30 -38.93
C SER A 315 -14.77 -8.08 -39.27
N LEU A 316 -14.36 -6.88 -39.68
CA LEU A 316 -12.95 -6.51 -39.87
C LEU A 316 -12.14 -6.56 -38.56
N SER A 317 -12.74 -6.19 -37.42
CA SER A 317 -12.08 -6.29 -36.09
C SER A 317 -11.94 -7.73 -35.60
N SER A 318 -12.54 -8.71 -36.28
CA SER A 318 -12.32 -10.14 -35.97
C SER A 318 -11.40 -10.81 -36.99
N ILE A 319 -10.91 -10.08 -38.00
CA ILE A 319 -10.05 -10.57 -39.06
C ILE A 319 -8.62 -10.08 -38.83
N SER A 320 -7.67 -11.02 -38.78
CA SER A 320 -6.25 -10.67 -38.74
C SER A 320 -5.85 -9.88 -39.99
N SER A 321 -5.32 -8.68 -39.79
CA SER A 321 -4.92 -7.76 -40.87
C SER A 321 -3.69 -6.96 -40.47
N ALA A 322 -2.96 -6.40 -41.44
CA ALA A 322 -1.86 -5.48 -41.16
C ALA A 322 -2.43 -4.07 -40.96
N PHE A 323 -2.28 -3.48 -39.78
CA PHE A 323 -2.86 -2.16 -39.47
C PHE A 323 -2.03 -1.35 -38.49
N THR A 324 -2.24 -0.03 -38.51
CA THR A 324 -1.76 0.90 -37.50
C THR A 324 -2.94 1.44 -36.72
N ALA A 325 -2.76 1.61 -35.42
CA ALA A 325 -3.74 2.22 -34.53
C ALA A 325 -3.05 3.23 -33.61
N ARG A 326 -3.74 4.32 -33.30
CA ARG A 326 -3.34 5.32 -32.31
C ARG A 326 -4.56 5.75 -31.53
N SER A 327 -4.41 6.13 -30.27
CA SER A 327 -5.55 6.56 -29.45
C SER A 327 -5.26 7.81 -28.63
N LEU A 328 -6.33 8.51 -28.26
CA LEU A 328 -6.30 9.69 -27.39
C LEU A 328 -7.47 9.62 -26.41
N ALA A 329 -7.29 10.17 -25.21
CA ALA A 329 -8.30 10.20 -24.16
C ALA A 329 -8.51 11.64 -23.66
N PHE A 330 -9.77 12.05 -23.55
CA PHE A 330 -10.15 13.44 -23.31
C PHE A 330 -10.91 13.57 -22.00
N ARG A 331 -10.49 14.53 -21.17
CA ARG A 331 -11.32 15.06 -20.08
C ARG A 331 -12.30 16.09 -20.64
N ARG A 332 -13.22 16.58 -19.81
CA ARG A 332 -14.17 17.62 -20.23
C ARG A 332 -13.47 18.93 -20.62
N GLU A 333 -12.41 19.28 -19.91
CA GLU A 333 -11.58 20.45 -20.20
C GLU A 333 -10.75 20.30 -21.48
N ASP A 334 -10.55 19.07 -21.96
CA ASP A 334 -9.79 18.79 -23.18
C ASP A 334 -10.68 18.82 -24.44
N LYS A 335 -11.82 19.51 -24.37
CA LYS A 335 -12.76 19.69 -25.48
C LYS A 335 -12.04 20.22 -26.72
N ILE A 336 -12.21 19.54 -27.85
CA ILE A 336 -11.55 19.92 -29.10
C ILE A 336 -12.16 21.23 -29.60
N SER A 337 -11.31 22.24 -29.81
CA SER A 337 -11.77 23.56 -30.25
C SER A 337 -12.33 23.51 -31.68
N PRO A 338 -13.24 24.43 -32.06
CA PRO A 338 -13.74 24.52 -33.44
C PRO A 338 -12.61 24.63 -34.48
N GLU A 339 -11.54 25.37 -34.17
CA GLU A 339 -10.37 25.51 -35.03
C GLU A 339 -9.64 24.18 -35.21
N THR A 340 -9.38 23.46 -34.11
CA THR A 340 -8.73 22.14 -34.14
C THR A 340 -9.57 21.12 -34.91
N ILE A 341 -10.91 21.14 -34.76
CA ILE A 341 -11.84 20.30 -35.54
C ILE A 341 -11.69 20.61 -37.04
N THR A 342 -11.72 21.88 -37.43
CA THR A 342 -11.53 22.29 -38.84
C THR A 342 -10.16 21.87 -39.37
N ASN A 343 -9.10 22.03 -38.59
CA ASN A 343 -7.75 21.60 -38.97
C ASN A 343 -7.68 20.08 -39.16
N LEU A 344 -8.32 19.31 -38.29
CA LEU A 344 -8.43 17.86 -38.42
C LEU A 344 -9.14 17.47 -39.72
N MET A 345 -10.30 18.06 -40.01
CA MET A 345 -11.03 17.75 -41.23
C MET A 345 -10.23 18.11 -42.50
N ASN A 346 -9.60 19.29 -42.51
CA ASN A 346 -8.76 19.74 -43.62
C ASN A 346 -7.54 18.83 -43.83
N TYR A 347 -6.93 18.37 -42.73
CA TYR A 347 -5.85 17.38 -42.78
C TYR A 347 -6.35 16.07 -43.42
N ILE A 348 -7.50 15.56 -42.98
CA ILE A 348 -8.08 14.33 -43.53
C ILE A 348 -8.36 14.48 -45.04
N ASP A 349 -8.92 15.61 -45.47
CA ASP A 349 -9.22 15.89 -46.88
C ASP A 349 -7.96 16.08 -47.74
N GLY A 350 -6.90 16.66 -47.18
CA GLY A 350 -5.67 17.00 -47.92
C GLY A 350 -4.54 15.96 -47.86
N ALA A 351 -4.55 15.04 -46.90
CA ALA A 351 -3.48 14.07 -46.71
C ALA A 351 -3.53 12.90 -47.69
N GLU A 352 -2.37 12.43 -48.14
CA GLU A 352 -2.25 11.15 -48.84
C GLU A 352 -2.39 9.98 -47.83
N ARG A 353 -3.55 9.33 -47.82
CA ARG A 353 -3.92 8.36 -46.77
C ARG A 353 -3.24 6.99 -46.91
N GLY A 354 -2.79 6.63 -48.11
CA GLY A 354 -2.18 5.34 -48.43
C GLY A 354 -3.13 4.11 -48.36
N THR A 355 -4.37 4.29 -47.91
CA THR A 355 -5.42 3.25 -47.84
C THR A 355 -6.83 3.87 -47.97
N LEU A 356 -7.79 3.07 -48.42
CA LEU A 356 -9.23 3.42 -48.41
C LEU A 356 -9.95 2.89 -47.17
N ILE A 357 -9.30 2.05 -46.36
CA ILE A 357 -9.88 1.45 -45.16
C ILE A 357 -9.21 2.08 -43.94
N TRP A 358 -9.80 3.17 -43.48
CA TRP A 358 -9.42 3.86 -42.27
C TRP A 358 -10.68 4.29 -41.51
N PHE A 359 -10.55 4.40 -40.20
CA PHE A 359 -11.62 4.81 -39.31
C PHE A 359 -11.07 5.77 -38.25
N LEU A 360 -11.88 6.74 -37.87
CA LEU A 360 -11.65 7.57 -36.70
C LEU A 360 -12.90 7.48 -35.82
N ILE A 361 -12.76 6.74 -34.72
CA ILE A 361 -13.85 6.40 -33.80
C ILE A 361 -13.72 7.29 -32.56
N PHE A 362 -14.82 7.89 -32.12
CA PHE A 362 -14.90 8.58 -30.84
C PHE A 362 -15.97 7.95 -29.96
N ASP A 363 -15.55 7.36 -28.85
CA ASP A 363 -16.41 6.70 -27.87
C ASP A 363 -16.78 7.68 -26.75
N ALA A 364 -18.08 7.82 -26.44
CA ALA A 364 -18.51 8.55 -25.25
C ALA A 364 -18.38 7.70 -23.98
N THR A 365 -17.61 8.18 -23.02
CA THR A 365 -17.42 7.56 -21.70
C THR A 365 -17.88 8.50 -20.59
N GLY A 366 -17.37 8.34 -19.37
CA GLY A 366 -17.84 9.07 -18.20
C GLY A 366 -19.03 8.38 -17.54
N GLY A 367 -19.99 9.15 -17.03
CA GLY A 367 -21.10 8.58 -16.27
C GLY A 367 -20.58 7.82 -15.05
N ALA A 368 -21.00 6.57 -14.85
CA ALA A 368 -20.66 5.73 -13.69
C ALA A 368 -19.18 5.41 -13.58
N ILE A 369 -18.44 5.46 -14.70
CA ILE A 369 -16.97 5.38 -14.68
C ILE A 369 -16.38 6.50 -13.81
N SER A 370 -16.94 7.72 -13.90
CA SER A 370 -16.43 8.90 -13.21
C SER A 370 -16.86 9.01 -11.74
N ASP A 371 -17.73 8.13 -11.25
CA ASP A 371 -18.04 8.05 -9.81
C ASP A 371 -16.89 7.38 -9.03
N VAL A 372 -16.08 6.60 -9.73
CA VAL A 372 -14.95 5.87 -9.14
C VAL A 372 -13.72 6.78 -9.18
N PRO A 373 -13.03 7.01 -8.05
CA PRO A 373 -11.80 7.80 -8.03
C PRO A 373 -10.73 7.23 -8.97
N THR A 374 -9.96 8.11 -9.62
CA THR A 374 -8.85 7.77 -10.54
C THR A 374 -7.81 6.82 -9.93
N ASN A 375 -7.67 6.83 -8.61
CA ASN A 375 -6.72 6.01 -7.87
C ASN A 375 -7.38 4.85 -7.09
N ALA A 376 -8.66 4.55 -7.33
CA ALA A 376 -9.34 3.46 -6.66
C ALA A 376 -8.85 2.08 -7.15
N THR A 377 -8.38 2.04 -8.40
CA THR A 377 -7.78 0.86 -9.03
C THR A 377 -6.61 1.32 -9.90
N ALA A 378 -5.82 0.39 -10.43
CA ALA A 378 -4.73 0.74 -11.35
C ALA A 378 -5.20 1.48 -12.62
N TYR A 379 -6.47 1.31 -12.99
CA TYR A 379 -7.09 1.98 -14.14
C TYR A 379 -7.37 3.46 -13.83
N SER A 380 -6.53 4.34 -14.37
CA SER A 380 -6.52 5.77 -14.07
C SER A 380 -7.47 6.62 -14.92
N HIS A 381 -8.06 6.08 -15.99
CA HIS A 381 -8.83 6.87 -16.95
C HIS A 381 -10.30 7.08 -16.51
N ARG A 382 -10.53 7.43 -15.24
CA ARG A 382 -11.86 7.63 -14.64
C ARG A 382 -12.48 8.99 -14.96
N ASP A 383 -11.62 9.97 -15.22
CA ASP A 383 -11.94 11.36 -15.55
C ASP A 383 -12.20 11.58 -17.05
N LYS A 384 -12.04 10.54 -17.88
CA LYS A 384 -12.18 10.64 -19.33
C LYS A 384 -13.63 10.49 -19.76
N VAL A 385 -14.11 11.43 -20.57
CA VAL A 385 -15.48 11.47 -21.10
C VAL A 385 -15.56 11.12 -22.57
N MET A 386 -14.43 11.08 -23.25
CA MET A 386 -14.33 10.68 -24.65
C MET A 386 -13.00 9.99 -24.90
N PHE A 387 -13.00 8.94 -25.71
CA PHE A 387 -11.79 8.35 -26.28
C PHE A 387 -11.83 8.45 -27.79
N CYS A 388 -10.70 8.69 -28.42
CA CYS A 388 -10.53 8.69 -29.86
C CYS A 388 -9.63 7.53 -30.25
N GLN A 389 -10.00 6.82 -31.30
CA GLN A 389 -9.22 5.76 -31.92
C GLN A 389 -9.07 6.04 -33.41
N GLY A 390 -7.84 6.27 -33.85
CA GLY A 390 -7.48 6.32 -35.27
C GLY A 390 -6.97 4.98 -35.75
N TYR A 391 -7.49 4.50 -36.87
CA TYR A 391 -7.18 3.17 -37.41
C TYR A 391 -6.94 3.25 -38.92
N GLY A 392 -5.91 2.56 -39.42
CA GLY A 392 -5.60 2.46 -40.85
C GLY A 392 -5.16 1.06 -41.23
N VAL A 393 -5.86 0.43 -42.19
CA VAL A 393 -5.62 -0.96 -42.63
C VAL A 393 -4.84 -0.99 -43.92
N GLY A 394 -3.79 -1.81 -43.96
CA GLY A 394 -3.04 -2.13 -45.17
C GLY A 394 -3.62 -3.33 -45.91
N ILE A 395 -3.77 -3.21 -47.23
CA ILE A 395 -4.14 -4.34 -48.11
C ILE A 395 -3.08 -4.47 -49.22
N PRO A 396 -2.34 -5.60 -49.32
CA PRO A 396 -2.20 -6.69 -48.35
C PRO A 396 -1.23 -6.38 -47.21
N THR A 397 -0.46 -5.29 -47.31
CA THR A 397 0.55 -4.87 -46.34
C THR A 397 0.32 -3.42 -45.94
N LEU A 398 0.76 -3.04 -44.75
CA LEU A 398 0.69 -1.68 -44.27
C LEU A 398 1.89 -0.87 -44.79
N ASN A 399 1.62 0.31 -45.35
CA ASN A 399 2.65 1.19 -45.86
C ASN A 399 2.89 2.38 -44.90
N GLN A 400 4.05 3.05 -45.07
CA GLN A 400 4.42 4.19 -44.24
C GLN A 400 3.44 5.37 -44.39
N GLN A 401 2.87 5.58 -45.58
CA GLN A 401 1.91 6.66 -45.82
C GLN A 401 0.66 6.52 -44.92
N THR A 402 0.16 5.30 -44.71
CA THR A 402 -0.95 5.05 -43.79
C THR A 402 -0.55 5.27 -42.33
N LYS A 403 0.68 4.91 -41.94
CA LYS A 403 1.22 5.20 -40.59
C LYS A 403 1.32 6.70 -40.34
N ASP A 404 1.85 7.43 -41.31
CA ASP A 404 1.97 8.89 -41.27
C ASP A 404 0.60 9.55 -41.27
N PHE A 405 -0.36 9.03 -42.04
CA PHE A 405 -1.73 9.51 -42.08
C PHE A 405 -2.39 9.45 -40.70
N VAL A 406 -2.43 8.27 -40.07
CA VAL A 406 -3.03 8.08 -38.73
C VAL A 406 -2.24 8.85 -37.66
N GLY A 407 -0.91 8.89 -37.77
CA GLY A 407 -0.07 9.70 -36.89
C GLY A 407 -0.37 11.19 -36.98
N GLY A 408 -0.61 11.71 -38.19
CA GLY A 408 -0.96 13.11 -38.41
C GLY A 408 -2.36 13.48 -37.92
N ILE A 409 -3.33 12.54 -37.90
CA ILE A 409 -4.62 12.75 -37.22
C ILE A 409 -4.38 13.04 -35.74
N VAL A 410 -3.65 12.16 -35.06
CA VAL A 410 -3.36 12.30 -33.63
C VAL A 410 -2.55 13.56 -33.35
N ASN A 411 -1.52 13.85 -34.15
CA ASN A 411 -0.72 15.05 -34.00
C ASN A 411 -1.55 16.33 -34.19
N THR A 412 -2.49 16.34 -35.13
CA THR A 412 -3.36 17.50 -35.36
C THR A 412 -4.25 17.78 -34.14
N ILE A 413 -4.83 16.73 -33.56
CA ILE A 413 -5.66 16.86 -32.36
C ILE A 413 -4.81 17.28 -31.15
N GLN A 414 -3.66 16.62 -30.94
CA GLN A 414 -2.77 16.88 -29.81
C GLN A 414 -2.20 18.30 -29.85
N ASN A 415 -1.78 18.80 -31.01
CA ASN A 415 -1.23 20.15 -31.16
C ASN A 415 -2.26 21.25 -30.89
N GLY A 416 -3.55 20.91 -31.02
CA GLY A 416 -4.66 21.81 -30.74
C GLY A 416 -5.25 21.67 -29.34
N ALA A 417 -4.64 20.87 -28.46
CA ALA A 417 -5.06 20.70 -27.07
C ALA A 417 -4.14 21.47 -26.13
N ASP A 418 -4.71 22.09 -25.10
CA ASP A 418 -3.95 22.85 -24.10
C ASP A 418 -3.17 21.95 -23.11
N ASN A 419 -3.52 20.66 -23.07
CA ASN A 419 -2.96 19.66 -22.15
C ASN A 419 -2.42 18.43 -22.90
N THR A 420 -1.54 17.68 -22.26
CA THR A 420 -1.11 16.38 -22.77
C THR A 420 -2.22 15.35 -22.58
N LEU A 421 -2.85 14.94 -23.68
CA LEU A 421 -3.82 13.84 -23.72
C LEU A 421 -3.14 12.49 -23.42
N THR A 422 -3.84 11.62 -22.68
CA THR A 422 -3.39 10.25 -22.39
C THR A 422 -4.01 9.25 -23.37
N THR A 423 -3.77 7.95 -23.20
CA THR A 423 -4.22 6.90 -24.14
C THR A 423 -4.81 5.70 -23.41
N TYR A 424 -5.80 5.05 -23.99
CA TYR A 424 -6.45 3.89 -23.36
C TYR A 424 -5.64 2.60 -23.56
N PRO A 425 -5.31 1.83 -22.50
CA PRO A 425 -4.62 0.55 -22.63
C PRO A 425 -5.42 -0.53 -23.40
N GLY A 426 -6.73 -0.35 -23.63
CA GLY A 426 -7.49 -1.22 -24.54
C GLY A 426 -7.34 -0.86 -26.02
N TYR A 427 -6.91 0.36 -26.31
CA TYR A 427 -6.51 0.82 -27.64
C TYR A 427 -5.00 1.05 -27.65
N VAL A 428 -4.25 -0.02 -27.37
CA VAL A 428 -2.79 0.03 -27.25
C VAL A 428 -2.19 0.75 -28.44
N ASP A 429 -1.36 1.74 -28.13
CA ASP A 429 -0.58 2.53 -29.07
C ASP A 429 0.90 2.11 -28.95
N PRO A 430 1.41 1.25 -29.85
CA PRO A 430 2.79 0.79 -29.82
C PRO A 430 3.82 1.89 -30.15
N ALA A 431 3.38 3.08 -30.55
CA ALA A 431 4.27 4.20 -30.86
C ALA A 431 4.51 5.16 -29.67
N LEU A 432 3.94 4.88 -28.50
CA LEU A 432 4.18 5.67 -27.29
C LEU A 432 5.63 5.57 -26.82
N THR A 433 6.21 6.71 -26.45
CA THR A 433 7.57 6.79 -25.88
C THR A 433 7.59 6.41 -24.40
N ASN A 434 6.55 6.78 -23.63
CA ASN A 434 6.41 6.50 -22.20
C ASN A 434 5.09 5.74 -21.90
N PRO A 435 4.89 4.53 -22.44
CA PRO A 435 3.59 3.85 -22.36
C PRO A 435 3.10 3.62 -20.93
N GLN A 436 3.99 3.39 -19.97
CA GLN A 436 3.59 3.17 -18.57
C GLN A 436 2.96 4.42 -17.94
N GLU A 437 3.53 5.60 -18.18
CA GLU A 437 2.99 6.87 -17.70
C GLU A 437 1.69 7.21 -18.43
N SER A 438 1.62 6.95 -19.75
CA SER A 438 0.41 7.18 -20.54
C SER A 438 -0.77 6.29 -20.14
N TYR A 439 -0.52 5.04 -19.73
CA TYR A 439 -1.58 4.09 -19.37
C TYR A 439 -2.00 4.15 -17.91
N TRP A 440 -1.06 4.35 -16.97
CA TRP A 440 -1.34 4.26 -15.54
C TRP A 440 -1.20 5.59 -14.80
N GLY A 441 -0.52 6.58 -15.39
CA GLY A 441 -0.39 7.94 -14.88
C GLY A 441 -0.06 7.98 -13.38
N PRO A 442 -0.92 8.56 -12.53
CA PRO A 442 -0.64 8.73 -11.10
C PRO A 442 -0.50 7.39 -10.35
N ASN A 443 -0.98 6.28 -10.89
CA ASN A 443 -0.95 4.98 -10.22
C ASN A 443 0.39 4.23 -10.40
N ILE A 444 1.33 4.73 -11.21
CA ILE A 444 2.55 4.00 -11.57
C ILE A 444 3.45 3.69 -10.37
N ASP A 445 3.54 4.60 -9.39
CA ASP A 445 4.40 4.40 -8.22
C ASP A 445 3.80 3.35 -7.27
N THR A 446 2.48 3.35 -7.10
CA THR A 446 1.75 2.28 -6.40
C THR A 446 2.01 0.92 -7.07
N LEU A 447 1.94 0.87 -8.41
CA LEU A 447 2.20 -0.36 -9.16
C LEU A 447 3.66 -0.83 -9.02
N ARG A 448 4.63 0.08 -9.00
CA ARG A 448 6.04 -0.26 -8.74
C ARG A 448 6.25 -0.80 -7.33
N ALA A 449 5.60 -0.21 -6.34
CA ALA A 449 5.65 -0.70 -4.95
C ALA A 449 5.09 -2.13 -4.83
N ILE A 450 4.05 -2.46 -5.60
CA ILE A 450 3.45 -3.80 -5.60
C ILE A 450 4.33 -4.83 -6.35
N LYS A 451 5.04 -4.45 -7.42
CA LYS A 451 5.72 -5.41 -8.33
C LYS A 451 6.92 -6.15 -7.74
N ASN A 452 7.75 -5.48 -6.97
CA ASN A 452 8.72 -6.10 -6.09
C ASN A 452 9.55 -4.99 -5.48
N TRP A 453 9.78 -5.15 -4.18
CA TRP A 453 10.68 -4.31 -3.42
C TRP A 453 12.14 -4.48 -3.85
N ASP A 454 12.46 -5.54 -4.60
CA ASP A 454 13.82 -5.99 -4.93
C ASP A 454 14.61 -6.25 -3.64
N GLN A 455 14.05 -7.11 -2.78
CA GLN A 455 14.51 -7.34 -1.42
C GLN A 455 14.51 -8.83 -1.06
N ASP A 456 15.46 -9.24 -0.23
CA ASP A 456 15.42 -10.53 0.48
C ASP A 456 14.74 -10.32 1.84
N VAL A 457 13.80 -11.21 2.18
CA VAL A 457 12.98 -11.13 3.40
C VAL A 457 13.12 -12.43 4.20
N PHE A 458 13.61 -12.33 5.43
CA PHE A 458 13.80 -13.44 6.36
C PHE A 458 12.96 -13.20 7.62
N LEU A 459 11.90 -13.97 7.82
CA LEU A 459 10.92 -13.77 8.88
C LEU A 459 10.89 -14.93 9.88
N GLY A 460 10.60 -14.62 11.15
CA GLY A 460 10.33 -15.61 12.19
C GLY A 460 11.53 -16.44 12.62
N MET A 461 12.76 -15.91 12.48
CA MET A 461 13.96 -16.62 12.91
C MET A 461 14.08 -16.55 14.44
N PRO A 462 14.24 -17.66 15.18
CA PRO A 462 14.42 -17.58 16.62
C PRO A 462 15.79 -16.99 16.95
N TYR A 463 15.86 -16.05 17.88
CA TYR A 463 17.12 -15.51 18.41
C TYR A 463 17.43 -16.01 19.82
N ALA A 464 16.48 -16.69 20.46
CA ALA A 464 16.58 -17.24 21.81
C ALA A 464 15.92 -18.61 21.89
N GLN A 465 16.21 -19.36 22.95
CA GLN A 465 15.44 -20.54 23.30
C GLN A 465 14.00 -20.14 23.68
N PRO A 466 12.98 -20.96 23.34
CA PRO A 466 11.59 -20.68 23.71
C PRO A 466 11.43 -20.49 25.23
N PRO A 467 10.86 -19.36 25.71
CA PRO A 467 10.76 -19.04 27.14
C PRO A 467 9.58 -19.77 27.82
N ILE A 468 9.45 -21.07 27.58
CA ILE A 468 8.36 -21.93 28.07
C ILE A 468 8.80 -22.80 29.25
N GLY A 469 7.84 -23.27 30.04
CA GLY A 469 8.09 -24.16 31.18
C GLY A 469 9.10 -23.57 32.16
N GLU A 470 10.23 -24.26 32.39
CA GLU A 470 11.28 -23.79 33.30
C GLU A 470 11.95 -22.48 32.88
N LEU A 471 11.89 -22.12 31.59
CA LEU A 471 12.40 -20.84 31.08
C LEU A 471 11.39 -19.69 31.20
N ARG A 472 10.13 -19.99 31.57
CA ARG A 472 9.12 -18.95 31.82
C ARG A 472 9.58 -18.03 32.96
N TYR A 473 9.44 -16.73 32.72
CA TYR A 473 9.91 -15.61 33.57
C TYR A 473 11.43 -15.48 33.75
N ARG A 474 12.23 -16.40 33.21
CA ARG A 474 13.70 -16.26 33.26
C ARG A 474 14.18 -15.29 32.18
N TRP A 475 15.37 -14.75 32.37
CA TRP A 475 16.13 -14.11 31.31
C TRP A 475 16.26 -15.03 30.10
N PRO A 476 16.16 -14.48 28.89
CA PRO A 476 16.23 -15.29 27.69
C PRO A 476 17.59 -15.98 27.60
N GLN A 477 17.58 -17.21 27.08
CA GLN A 477 18.80 -17.97 26.88
C GLN A 477 19.15 -17.95 25.39
N PRO A 478 20.42 -17.72 25.02
CA PRO A 478 20.84 -17.84 23.62
C PRO A 478 20.57 -19.25 23.11
N LEU A 479 20.40 -19.37 21.79
CA LEU A 479 20.37 -20.68 21.15
C LEU A 479 21.67 -21.43 21.46
N ASN A 480 21.56 -22.67 21.90
CA ASN A 480 22.69 -23.52 22.29
C ASN A 480 23.05 -24.58 21.24
N ALA A 481 22.34 -24.58 20.10
CA ALA A 481 22.54 -25.51 18.99
C ALA A 481 22.23 -24.83 17.66
N SER A 482 22.93 -25.25 16.61
CA SER A 482 22.61 -24.90 15.23
C SER A 482 21.42 -25.72 14.73
N PHE A 483 20.66 -25.18 13.77
CA PHE A 483 19.62 -25.95 13.10
C PHE A 483 20.24 -27.02 12.19
N GLU A 484 19.54 -28.15 12.04
CA GLU A 484 19.88 -29.14 11.02
C GLU A 484 19.35 -28.68 9.66
N GLY A 485 20.25 -28.43 8.71
CA GLY A 485 19.87 -28.03 7.35
C GLY A 485 19.32 -26.60 7.24
N VAL A 486 18.38 -26.41 6.29
CA VAL A 486 17.79 -25.09 5.98
C VAL A 486 16.47 -24.93 6.73
N ARG A 487 16.33 -23.85 7.49
CA ARG A 487 15.06 -23.47 8.15
C ARG A 487 14.28 -22.50 7.27
N LYS A 488 12.99 -22.76 7.07
CA LYS A 488 12.09 -21.85 6.34
C LYS A 488 11.85 -20.59 7.18
N ALA A 489 12.21 -19.43 6.63
CA ALA A 489 12.06 -18.11 7.26
C ALA A 489 11.23 -17.18 6.37
N THR A 490 10.04 -17.63 5.93
CA THR A 490 9.20 -16.91 4.96
C THR A 490 7.89 -16.38 5.58
N GLN A 491 7.71 -16.54 6.89
CA GLN A 491 6.50 -16.14 7.63
C GLN A 491 6.94 -15.56 8.98
N TYR A 492 6.20 -14.57 9.47
CA TYR A 492 6.41 -14.06 10.82
C TYR A 492 6.22 -15.19 11.85
N GLY A 493 7.01 -15.12 12.93
CA GLY A 493 6.81 -15.98 14.10
C GLY A 493 5.57 -15.57 14.89
N TYR A 494 5.22 -16.37 15.91
CA TYR A 494 4.16 -16.01 16.84
C TYR A 494 4.45 -14.69 17.53
N SER A 495 3.39 -13.91 17.77
CA SER A 495 3.46 -12.72 18.61
C SER A 495 3.47 -13.14 20.08
N CYS A 496 4.14 -12.37 20.94
CA CYS A 496 4.19 -12.69 22.36
C CYS A 496 2.81 -12.54 23.02
N MET A 497 2.57 -13.36 24.04
CA MET A 497 1.32 -13.40 24.81
C MET A 497 0.90 -12.01 25.29
N GLN A 498 -0.31 -11.60 24.88
CA GLN A 498 -0.89 -10.28 25.17
C GLN A 498 -2.42 -10.32 25.07
N TYR A 499 -3.09 -9.36 25.70
CA TYR A 499 -4.56 -9.32 25.72
C TYR A 499 -5.14 -8.39 24.65
N GLY A 500 -6.33 -8.72 24.14
CA GLY A 500 -7.07 -7.84 23.22
C GLY A 500 -6.50 -7.76 21.81
N SER A 501 -5.64 -8.70 21.43
CA SER A 501 -5.02 -8.78 20.11
C SER A 501 -5.75 -9.75 19.17
N LYS A 502 -5.56 -9.59 17.86
CA LYS A 502 -5.97 -10.51 16.79
C LYS A 502 -4.80 -11.29 16.18
N PHE A 503 -3.57 -11.09 16.68
CA PHE A 503 -2.39 -11.80 16.20
C PHE A 503 -2.39 -13.26 16.70
N ASP A 504 -1.65 -14.12 16.01
CA ASP A 504 -1.35 -15.47 16.49
C ASP A 504 -0.37 -15.38 17.66
N LEU A 505 -0.79 -15.86 18.84
CA LEU A 505 -0.04 -15.72 20.09
C LEU A 505 0.60 -17.04 20.52
N SER A 506 1.80 -16.95 21.09
CA SER A 506 2.44 -18.03 21.83
C SER A 506 3.47 -17.48 22.83
N GLU A 507 3.80 -18.24 23.86
CA GLU A 507 5.02 -18.01 24.64
C GLU A 507 6.30 -18.26 23.83
N ASP A 508 6.28 -19.14 22.82
CA ASP A 508 7.39 -19.32 21.86
C ASP A 508 7.39 -18.21 20.80
N CYS A 509 7.71 -16.99 21.24
CA CYS A 509 7.60 -15.78 20.43
C CYS A 509 8.92 -15.05 20.16
N LEU A 510 10.05 -15.48 20.76
CA LEU A 510 11.34 -14.78 20.71
C LEU A 510 12.02 -14.94 19.33
N THR A 511 11.46 -14.22 18.36
CA THR A 511 11.84 -14.26 16.95
C THR A 511 12.27 -12.89 16.43
N ILE A 512 13.11 -12.90 15.41
CA ILE A 512 13.69 -11.74 14.74
C ILE A 512 13.46 -11.86 13.23
N ASN A 513 13.28 -10.72 12.58
CA ASN A 513 13.07 -10.60 11.15
C ASN A 513 14.15 -9.71 10.55
N VAL A 514 14.60 -10.02 9.34
CA VAL A 514 15.61 -9.25 8.59
C VAL A 514 15.09 -9.00 7.18
N VAL A 515 15.16 -7.74 6.74
CA VAL A 515 14.84 -7.31 5.38
C VAL A 515 16.03 -6.55 4.82
N ARG A 516 16.45 -6.88 3.60
CA ARG A 516 17.58 -6.24 2.93
C ARG A 516 17.34 -6.11 1.43
N PRO A 517 18.05 -5.24 0.71
CA PRO A 517 18.06 -5.24 -0.75
C PRO A 517 18.49 -6.61 -1.30
N ALA A 518 17.90 -7.02 -2.43
CA ALA A 518 18.27 -8.27 -3.09
C ALA A 518 19.71 -8.19 -3.62
N GLY A 519 20.38 -9.35 -3.68
CA GLY A 519 21.75 -9.45 -4.20
C GLY A 519 22.85 -8.96 -3.24
N VAL A 520 22.49 -8.52 -2.03
CA VAL A 520 23.46 -8.13 -0.99
C VAL A 520 24.31 -9.33 -0.56
N SER A 521 25.61 -9.15 -0.60
CA SER A 521 26.61 -10.11 -0.14
C SER A 521 26.93 -9.92 1.35
N ALA A 522 27.51 -10.93 2.00
CA ALA A 522 27.93 -10.82 3.40
C ALA A 522 29.03 -9.77 3.62
N ASP A 523 29.77 -9.38 2.57
CA ASP A 523 30.89 -8.45 2.65
C ASP A 523 30.50 -6.98 2.37
N ASP A 524 29.21 -6.71 2.11
CA ASP A 524 28.74 -5.36 1.72
C ASP A 524 28.76 -4.35 2.88
N ASN A 525 28.78 -4.81 4.14
CA ASN A 525 28.93 -3.99 5.35
C ASN A 525 27.94 -2.81 5.44
N LEU A 526 26.67 -3.07 5.14
CA LEU A 526 25.60 -2.08 5.13
C LEU A 526 25.23 -1.59 6.55
N PRO A 527 24.83 -0.33 6.75
CA PRO A 527 24.22 0.11 8.00
C PRO A 527 23.00 -0.75 8.39
N VAL A 528 22.78 -0.90 9.70
CA VAL A 528 21.69 -1.73 10.24
C VAL A 528 20.71 -0.86 11.02
N LEU A 529 19.43 -0.89 10.65
CA LEU A 529 18.33 -0.21 11.32
C LEU A 529 17.46 -1.21 12.09
N VAL A 530 17.35 -1.06 13.41
CA VAL A 530 16.71 -2.06 14.28
C VAL A 530 15.46 -1.49 14.93
N TRP A 531 14.29 -2.04 14.57
CA TRP A 531 12.99 -1.67 15.10
C TRP A 531 12.65 -2.41 16.41
N ILE A 532 12.29 -1.64 17.43
CA ILE A 532 11.69 -2.12 18.69
C ILE A 532 10.29 -1.52 18.81
N TYR A 533 9.25 -2.36 18.74
CA TYR A 533 7.86 -1.89 18.74
C TYR A 533 7.40 -1.37 20.11
N GLY A 534 6.41 -0.47 20.07
CA GLY A 534 5.74 0.13 21.24
C GLY A 534 4.67 -0.75 21.89
N GLY A 535 3.58 -0.15 22.40
CA GLY A 535 2.45 -0.88 23.00
C GLY A 535 2.48 -1.04 24.52
N GLY A 536 3.14 -0.10 25.20
CA GLY A 536 3.08 0.03 26.67
C GLY A 536 3.72 -1.13 27.44
N LEU A 537 4.55 -1.96 26.79
CA LEU A 537 5.15 -3.18 27.33
C LEU A 537 4.16 -4.31 27.63
N TYR A 538 2.88 -4.18 27.25
CA TYR A 538 1.84 -5.20 27.46
C TYR A 538 1.15 -5.66 26.16
N ALA A 539 1.38 -4.98 25.04
CA ALA A 539 0.88 -5.30 23.71
C ALA A 539 1.91 -4.91 22.64
N GLY A 540 1.74 -5.41 21.41
CA GLY A 540 2.61 -5.12 20.25
C GLY A 540 3.12 -6.38 19.56
N SER A 541 3.51 -6.25 18.30
CA SER A 541 4.04 -7.36 17.49
C SER A 541 4.85 -6.85 16.30
N THR A 542 5.91 -7.55 15.92
CA THR A 542 6.59 -7.31 14.63
C THR A 542 5.75 -7.68 13.41
N ALA A 543 4.69 -8.48 13.59
CA ALA A 543 3.78 -8.90 12.52
C ALA A 543 2.67 -7.87 12.25
N ASP A 544 2.63 -6.75 12.98
CA ASP A 544 1.74 -5.65 12.66
C ASP A 544 2.09 -5.10 11.27
N PRO A 545 1.14 -5.08 10.31
CA PRO A 545 1.40 -4.58 8.98
C PRO A 545 2.00 -3.17 9.00
N GLN A 546 1.64 -2.29 9.94
CA GLN A 546 2.17 -0.92 10.01
C GLN A 546 3.70 -0.85 10.14
N TYR A 547 4.37 -1.92 10.59
CA TYR A 547 5.82 -2.00 10.74
C TYR A 547 6.54 -2.76 9.62
N ASN A 548 5.91 -2.92 8.44
CA ASN A 548 6.56 -3.60 7.32
C ASN A 548 7.86 -2.89 6.92
N LEU A 549 9.00 -3.53 7.19
CA LEU A 549 10.34 -2.99 6.98
C LEU A 549 10.67 -2.78 5.49
N SER A 550 9.96 -3.44 4.57
CA SER A 550 10.24 -3.30 3.15
C SER A 550 10.13 -1.84 2.68
N GLY A 551 9.17 -1.11 3.25
CA GLY A 551 8.95 0.34 3.07
C GLY A 551 10.22 1.16 3.16
N ILE A 552 10.84 1.14 4.33
CA ILE A 552 12.05 1.93 4.62
C ILE A 552 13.27 1.39 3.87
N VAL A 553 13.37 0.07 3.65
CA VAL A 553 14.45 -0.52 2.84
C VAL A 553 14.36 -0.04 1.39
N LYS A 554 13.17 0.15 0.82
CA LYS A 554 13.01 0.70 -0.53
C LYS A 554 13.54 2.11 -0.63
N VAL A 555 13.23 2.96 0.34
CA VAL A 555 13.75 4.33 0.36
C VAL A 555 15.28 4.32 0.41
N SER A 556 15.88 3.37 1.13
CA SER A 556 17.34 3.19 1.15
C SER A 556 17.93 2.83 -0.23
N GLN A 557 17.22 1.96 -0.99
CA GLN A 557 17.61 1.58 -2.34
C GLN A 557 17.47 2.76 -3.32
N GLU A 558 16.35 3.49 -3.25
CA GLU A 558 16.09 4.67 -4.08
C GLU A 558 17.10 5.80 -3.83
N LEU A 559 17.60 5.91 -2.60
CA LEU A 559 18.64 6.86 -2.22
C LEU A 559 20.06 6.44 -2.65
N GLY A 560 20.27 5.22 -3.13
CA GLY A 560 21.62 4.68 -3.32
C GLY A 560 22.40 4.47 -2.01
N ARG A 561 21.69 4.39 -0.88
CA ARG A 561 22.23 4.23 0.48
C ARG A 561 21.62 3.01 1.16
N PRO A 562 21.88 1.80 0.64
CA PRO A 562 21.20 0.58 1.09
C PRO A 562 21.43 0.30 2.58
N VAL A 563 20.38 -0.14 3.27
CA VAL A 563 20.43 -0.56 4.68
C VAL A 563 19.86 -1.96 4.86
N VAL A 564 20.31 -2.65 5.92
CA VAL A 564 19.65 -3.86 6.43
C VAL A 564 18.70 -3.44 7.55
N ALA A 565 17.42 -3.78 7.44
CA ALA A 565 16.42 -3.48 8.45
C ALA A 565 16.06 -4.74 9.26
N VAL A 566 15.91 -4.59 10.57
CA VAL A 566 15.69 -5.70 11.52
C VAL A 566 14.54 -5.36 12.46
N SER A 567 13.70 -6.33 12.82
CA SER A 567 12.69 -6.18 13.88
C SER A 567 12.65 -7.42 14.77
N MET A 568 12.42 -7.24 16.08
CA MET A 568 12.35 -8.37 17.03
C MET A 568 11.13 -8.33 17.94
N ASN A 569 10.61 -9.52 18.25
CA ASN A 569 9.65 -9.73 19.33
C ASN A 569 10.35 -9.76 20.69
N TYR A 570 9.66 -9.30 21.72
CA TYR A 570 10.09 -9.37 23.12
C TYR A 570 8.89 -9.64 24.02
N ARG A 571 9.08 -10.34 25.15
CA ARG A 571 7.97 -10.69 26.05
C ARG A 571 7.32 -9.46 26.68
N LEU A 572 6.00 -9.55 26.85
CA LEU A 572 5.13 -8.47 27.28
C LEU A 572 4.41 -8.83 28.59
N GLY A 573 3.87 -7.81 29.28
CA GLY A 573 3.03 -7.95 30.46
C GLY A 573 3.63 -8.87 31.52
N MET A 574 2.83 -9.75 32.10
CA MET A 574 3.33 -10.69 33.11
C MET A 574 4.37 -11.68 32.57
N TYR A 575 4.43 -11.94 31.26
CA TYR A 575 5.39 -12.89 30.70
C TYR A 575 6.81 -12.30 30.64
N GLY A 576 6.93 -10.99 30.43
CA GLY A 576 8.22 -10.28 30.35
C GLY A 576 8.59 -9.47 31.59
N PHE A 577 7.61 -9.07 32.41
CA PHE A 577 7.81 -8.08 33.48
C PHE A 577 7.23 -8.50 34.84
N LEU A 578 6.83 -9.76 35.01
CA LEU A 578 6.40 -10.25 36.32
C LEU A 578 7.55 -10.23 37.31
N GLN A 579 7.29 -9.66 38.49
CA GLN A 579 8.31 -9.45 39.52
C GLN A 579 7.78 -9.82 40.90
N ASN A 580 8.61 -10.53 41.65
CA ASN A 580 8.43 -10.73 43.08
C ASN A 580 9.80 -11.00 43.75
N ALA A 581 9.81 -11.04 45.08
CA ALA A 581 11.05 -11.28 45.84
C ALA A 581 11.73 -12.62 45.51
N ALA A 582 10.95 -13.67 45.21
CA ALA A 582 11.51 -14.98 44.87
C ALA A 582 12.24 -14.96 43.52
N LEU A 583 11.66 -14.36 42.48
CA LEU A 583 12.26 -14.20 41.16
C LEU A 583 13.47 -13.29 41.18
N LEU A 584 13.42 -12.18 41.93
CA LEU A 584 14.57 -11.31 42.08
C LEU A 584 15.74 -12.04 42.78
N ALA A 585 15.43 -12.86 43.78
CA ALA A 585 16.43 -13.68 44.47
C ALA A 585 17.02 -14.81 43.60
N GLU A 586 16.31 -15.27 42.56
CA GLU A 586 16.88 -16.17 41.54
C GLU A 586 17.97 -15.48 40.69
N GLY A 587 18.01 -14.14 40.67
CA GLY A 587 19.03 -13.36 39.96
C GLY A 587 18.98 -13.46 38.44
N SER A 588 17.93 -14.04 37.86
CA SER A 588 17.83 -14.28 36.42
C SER A 588 16.40 -14.12 35.88
N SER A 589 15.63 -13.16 36.42
CA SER A 589 14.18 -13.09 36.13
C SER A 589 13.55 -11.69 36.10
N SER A 590 14.19 -10.63 36.63
CA SER A 590 13.67 -9.25 36.50
C SER A 590 13.86 -8.72 35.08
N ASN A 591 12.99 -7.81 34.63
CA ASN A 591 13.15 -7.10 33.36
C ASN A 591 13.33 -8.02 32.13
N ALA A 592 12.75 -9.24 32.17
CA ALA A 592 12.98 -10.26 31.15
C ALA A 592 12.65 -9.77 29.73
N GLY A 593 11.59 -8.99 29.55
CA GLY A 593 11.24 -8.37 28.26
C GLY A 593 12.28 -7.38 27.73
N LEU A 594 12.97 -6.63 28.61
CA LEU A 594 14.10 -5.77 28.20
C LEU A 594 15.33 -6.60 27.86
N LEU A 595 15.56 -7.71 28.56
CA LEU A 595 16.68 -8.61 28.26
C LEU A 595 16.44 -9.47 27.02
N ASP A 596 15.20 -9.73 26.63
CA ASP A 596 14.84 -10.27 25.31
C ASP A 596 15.38 -9.37 24.21
N GLN A 597 15.10 -8.07 24.30
CA GLN A 597 15.63 -7.08 23.37
C GLN A 597 17.17 -7.03 23.42
N ARG A 598 17.78 -7.05 24.62
CA ARG A 598 19.25 -7.04 24.77
C ARG A 598 19.89 -8.27 24.11
N LEU A 599 19.30 -9.46 24.30
CA LEU A 599 19.78 -10.68 23.67
C LEU A 599 19.61 -10.64 22.14
N ALA A 600 18.50 -10.09 21.63
CA ALA A 600 18.34 -9.86 20.19
C ALA A 600 19.41 -8.90 19.64
N LEU A 601 19.79 -7.85 20.37
CA LEU A 601 20.90 -6.97 19.99
C LEU A 601 22.25 -7.72 19.96
N HIS A 602 22.50 -8.61 20.91
CA HIS A 602 23.67 -9.50 20.85
C HIS A 602 23.62 -10.46 19.66
N TRP A 603 22.45 -11.03 19.35
CA TRP A 603 22.27 -11.84 18.15
C TRP A 603 22.60 -11.06 16.88
N ILE A 604 22.19 -9.78 16.79
CA ILE A 604 22.53 -8.90 15.66
C ILE A 604 24.05 -8.74 15.57
N GLN A 605 24.73 -8.44 16.67
CA GLN A 605 26.20 -8.30 16.69
C GLN A 605 26.90 -9.57 16.19
N GLU A 606 26.37 -10.75 16.52
CA GLU A 606 26.96 -12.04 16.15
C GLU A 606 26.63 -12.47 14.72
N ASN A 607 25.44 -12.12 14.19
CA ASN A 607 24.89 -12.77 13.00
C ASN A 607 24.62 -11.83 11.81
N ILE A 608 24.47 -10.51 12.02
CA ILE A 608 23.98 -9.62 10.95
C ILE A 608 24.93 -9.47 9.76
N ALA A 609 26.23 -9.73 9.97
CA ALA A 609 27.23 -9.77 8.91
C ALA A 609 26.90 -10.81 7.83
N ALA A 610 26.31 -11.95 8.20
CA ALA A 610 25.89 -12.96 7.21
C ALA A 610 24.75 -12.45 6.30
N PHE A 611 24.00 -11.44 6.75
CA PHE A 611 22.96 -10.76 5.98
C PHE A 611 23.51 -9.53 5.23
N GLY A 612 24.81 -9.24 5.33
CA GLY A 612 25.48 -8.09 4.71
C GLY A 612 25.47 -6.81 5.53
N GLY A 613 25.01 -6.85 6.79
CA GLY A 613 25.03 -5.70 7.69
C GLY A 613 26.35 -5.55 8.45
N ASP A 614 26.79 -4.33 8.72
CA ASP A 614 27.93 -4.04 9.60
C ASP A 614 27.45 -3.95 11.07
N PRO A 615 27.85 -4.90 11.96
CA PRO A 615 27.43 -4.88 13.35
C PRO A 615 27.90 -3.62 14.12
N ARG A 616 28.91 -2.90 13.62
CA ARG A 616 29.37 -1.62 14.21
C ARG A 616 28.52 -0.43 13.76
N ARG A 617 27.62 -0.61 12.80
CA ARG A 617 26.76 0.44 12.23
C ARG A 617 25.28 0.23 12.54
N VAL A 618 24.98 -0.22 13.76
CA VAL A 618 23.62 -0.45 14.26
C VAL A 618 23.02 0.85 14.80
N VAL A 619 21.86 1.24 14.29
CA VAL A 619 21.02 2.33 14.83
C VAL A 619 19.70 1.75 15.31
N LEU A 620 19.35 2.02 16.56
CA LEU A 620 18.08 1.60 17.14
C LEU A 620 16.97 2.56 16.72
N TRP A 621 15.78 2.05 16.50
CA TRP A 621 14.59 2.82 16.14
C TRP A 621 13.40 2.24 16.90
N GLY A 622 12.67 3.09 17.60
CA GLY A 622 11.52 2.64 18.37
C GLY A 622 10.51 3.74 18.57
N GLU A 623 9.28 3.33 18.83
CA GLU A 623 8.17 4.22 19.14
C GLU A 623 7.55 3.88 20.50
N SER A 624 7.10 4.89 21.26
CA SER A 624 6.40 4.70 22.54
C SER A 624 7.22 3.84 23.52
N ALA A 625 6.67 2.73 23.99
CA ALA A 625 7.38 1.77 24.85
C ALA A 625 8.67 1.22 24.21
N GLY A 626 8.78 1.19 22.88
CA GLY A 626 9.99 0.84 22.15
C GLY A 626 11.08 1.92 22.30
N ALA A 627 10.72 3.18 22.09
CA ALA A 627 11.61 4.32 22.36
C ALA A 627 12.02 4.40 23.85
N GLN A 628 11.08 4.13 24.76
CA GLN A 628 11.36 4.04 26.21
C GLN A 628 12.30 2.87 26.52
N SER A 629 12.14 1.73 25.85
CA SER A 629 13.04 0.59 25.98
C SER A 629 14.45 0.92 25.50
N ILE A 630 14.59 1.62 24.36
CA ILE A 630 15.88 2.12 23.89
C ILE A 630 16.51 3.03 24.95
N ALA A 631 15.74 3.97 25.53
CA ALA A 631 16.24 4.80 26.62
C ALA A 631 16.74 3.94 27.79
N TYR A 632 16.01 2.90 28.23
CA TYR A 632 16.48 1.98 29.25
C TYR A 632 17.78 1.26 28.88
N HIS A 633 17.96 0.85 27.62
CA HIS A 633 19.23 0.28 27.14
C HIS A 633 20.41 1.26 27.19
N MET A 634 20.15 2.57 27.06
CA MET A 634 21.17 3.60 27.23
C MET A 634 21.59 3.78 28.69
N PHE A 635 20.70 3.50 29.65
CA PHE A 635 20.99 3.57 31.08
C PHE A 635 21.42 2.22 31.69
N ALA A 636 21.29 1.14 30.93
CA ALA A 636 21.57 -0.22 31.39
C ALA A 636 22.99 -0.34 31.97
N TYR A 637 23.12 -1.05 33.09
CA TYR A 637 24.41 -1.32 33.75
C TYR A 637 25.25 -0.07 33.99
N ASP A 638 24.64 0.98 34.57
CA ASP A 638 25.30 2.28 34.80
C ASP A 638 25.82 2.97 33.51
N GLY A 639 25.21 2.68 32.36
CA GLY A 639 25.63 3.22 31.06
C GLY A 639 26.83 2.52 30.46
N ARG A 640 27.03 1.22 30.76
CA ARG A 640 28.08 0.41 30.14
C ARG A 640 27.82 0.27 28.65
N ASP A 641 28.75 0.77 27.84
CA ASP A 641 28.71 0.63 26.39
C ASP A 641 29.26 -0.74 25.97
N ASP A 642 28.35 -1.64 25.65
CA ASP A 642 28.65 -2.99 25.16
C ASP A 642 28.86 -3.02 23.62
N GLY A 643 28.89 -1.85 22.96
CA GLY A 643 29.09 -1.72 21.51
C GLY A 643 27.90 -2.19 20.66
N LEU A 644 26.70 -2.26 21.24
CA LEU A 644 25.51 -2.84 20.60
C LEU A 644 24.85 -1.93 19.55
N PHE A 645 25.05 -0.61 19.66
CA PHE A 645 24.49 0.39 18.76
C PHE A 645 25.33 1.68 18.79
N ARG A 646 25.26 2.47 17.72
CA ARG A 646 26.01 3.73 17.54
C ARG A 646 25.12 4.98 17.47
N GLY A 647 23.80 4.82 17.49
CA GLY A 647 22.82 5.90 17.35
C GLY A 647 21.41 5.40 17.66
N ALA A 648 20.49 6.32 17.92
CA ALA A 648 19.10 5.98 18.18
C ALA A 648 18.10 6.98 17.58
N ILE A 649 16.98 6.44 17.10
CA ILE A 649 15.78 7.15 16.67
C ILE A 649 14.70 6.87 17.71
N LEU A 650 14.28 7.92 18.44
CA LEU A 650 13.32 7.86 19.53
C LEU A 650 12.04 8.60 19.12
N GLU A 651 11.05 7.84 18.64
CA GLU A 651 9.73 8.38 18.31
C GLU A 651 8.82 8.32 19.55
N SER A 652 8.32 9.46 20.00
CA SER A 652 7.35 9.55 21.09
C SER A 652 7.77 8.76 22.33
N GLY A 653 8.97 9.04 22.86
CA GLY A 653 9.45 8.30 24.03
C GLY A 653 10.77 8.80 24.57
N GLY A 654 11.08 8.30 25.76
CA GLY A 654 12.26 8.67 26.53
C GLY A 654 12.34 7.89 27.83
N PRO A 655 13.12 8.35 28.81
CA PRO A 655 13.40 7.64 30.05
C PRO A 655 12.24 7.68 31.07
N THR A 656 11.20 8.46 30.78
CA THR A 656 10.04 8.69 31.64
C THR A 656 8.78 8.37 30.83
N GLY A 657 7.96 7.42 31.29
CA GLY A 657 6.68 7.08 30.63
C GLY A 657 6.10 5.72 31.03
N ALA A 658 6.97 4.71 31.16
CA ALA A 658 6.70 3.49 31.93
C ALA A 658 7.23 3.68 33.35
N GLN A 659 6.46 3.25 34.34
CA GLN A 659 6.79 3.46 35.75
C GLN A 659 7.78 2.42 36.24
N VAL A 660 8.63 2.78 37.20
CA VAL A 660 9.61 1.85 37.79
C VAL A 660 9.24 1.65 39.27
N GLU A 661 8.15 0.93 39.47
CA GLU A 661 7.56 0.71 40.79
C GLU A 661 8.48 -0.11 41.70
N PRO A 662 8.47 0.13 43.03
CA PRO A 662 9.20 -0.71 43.97
C PRO A 662 8.59 -2.11 43.99
N LEU A 663 9.42 -3.12 44.25
CA LEU A 663 9.01 -4.53 44.25
C LEU A 663 7.76 -4.82 45.10
N SER A 664 7.57 -4.09 46.20
CA SER A 664 6.40 -4.25 47.08
C SER A 664 5.06 -3.93 46.40
N TRP A 665 5.05 -3.07 45.38
CA TRP A 665 3.87 -2.73 44.58
C TRP A 665 3.24 -3.98 43.95
N TYR A 666 4.07 -4.91 43.49
CA TYR A 666 3.63 -6.11 42.78
C TYR A 666 3.16 -7.26 43.69
N ASN A 667 3.32 -7.16 45.01
CA ASN A 667 3.00 -8.25 45.94
C ASN A 667 1.54 -8.72 45.83
N THR A 668 0.59 -7.78 45.85
CA THR A 668 -0.85 -8.10 45.75
C THR A 668 -1.21 -8.68 44.39
N ALA A 669 -0.62 -8.14 43.31
CA ALA A 669 -0.84 -8.64 41.96
C ALA A 669 -0.34 -10.08 41.80
N PHE A 670 0.85 -10.37 42.34
CA PHE A 670 1.45 -11.70 42.35
C PHE A 670 0.63 -12.69 43.17
N GLU A 671 0.17 -12.31 44.37
CA GLU A 671 -0.72 -13.12 45.19
C GLU A 671 -2.04 -13.44 44.47
N ASN A 672 -2.68 -12.44 43.86
CA ASN A 672 -3.92 -12.65 43.13
C ASN A 672 -3.73 -13.59 41.95
N LEU A 673 -2.67 -13.40 41.14
CA LEU A 673 -2.36 -14.29 40.03
C LEU A 673 -2.17 -15.74 40.49
N THR A 674 -1.34 -15.94 41.52
CA THR A 674 -1.04 -17.28 42.05
C THR A 674 -2.28 -17.94 42.67
N ARG A 675 -3.16 -17.20 43.35
CA ARG A 675 -4.45 -17.73 43.83
C ARG A 675 -5.35 -18.16 42.67
N THR A 676 -5.48 -17.33 41.63
CA THR A 676 -6.34 -17.59 40.48
C THR A 676 -5.96 -18.88 39.75
N VAL A 677 -4.66 -19.19 39.64
CA VAL A 677 -4.18 -20.40 38.95
C VAL A 677 -3.87 -21.57 39.88
N GLY A 678 -4.29 -21.51 41.15
CA GLY A 678 -4.12 -22.61 42.11
C GLY A 678 -2.71 -22.80 42.67
N CYS A 679 -1.84 -21.79 42.53
CA CYS A 679 -0.45 -21.79 43.00
C CYS A 679 -0.25 -21.12 44.39
N TRP A 680 -1.30 -21.02 45.21
CA TRP A 680 -1.21 -20.32 46.50
C TRP A 680 -1.40 -21.20 47.74
N ASP A 681 -2.56 -21.86 47.87
CA ASP A 681 -3.00 -22.47 49.14
C ASP A 681 -2.16 -23.71 49.52
N ASP A 682 -1.93 -24.62 48.57
CA ASP A 682 -1.18 -25.87 48.77
C ASP A 682 0.30 -25.78 48.35
N VAL A 683 0.79 -24.57 48.04
CA VAL A 683 2.15 -24.33 47.53
C VAL A 683 2.95 -23.48 48.51
N LYS A 684 4.10 -24.00 48.96
CA LYS A 684 5.00 -23.26 49.87
C LYS A 684 5.41 -21.94 49.21
N PRO A 685 5.57 -20.83 49.96
CA PRO A 685 5.94 -19.53 49.40
C PRO A 685 7.13 -19.54 48.42
N GLY A 686 8.17 -20.34 48.70
CA GLY A 686 9.35 -20.49 47.83
C GLY A 686 9.10 -21.27 46.53
N ASP A 687 8.05 -22.09 46.47
CA ASP A 687 7.75 -22.98 45.34
C ASP A 687 6.69 -22.38 44.39
N ARG A 688 6.14 -21.20 44.70
CA ARG A 688 5.05 -20.57 43.93
C ARG A 688 5.44 -20.23 42.50
N ILE A 689 6.70 -19.85 42.28
CA ILE A 689 7.24 -19.60 40.92
C ILE A 689 7.35 -20.91 40.14
N ALA A 690 7.85 -21.97 40.76
CA ALA A 690 7.91 -23.29 40.12
C ALA A 690 6.50 -23.79 39.76
N CYS A 691 5.51 -23.54 40.63
CA CYS A 691 4.11 -23.80 40.31
C CYS A 691 3.65 -23.00 39.08
N LEU A 692 3.88 -21.67 39.04
CA LEU A 692 3.51 -20.84 37.88
C LEU A 692 4.18 -21.31 36.58
N ARG A 693 5.43 -21.77 36.62
CA ARG A 693 6.15 -22.36 35.47
C ARG A 693 5.51 -23.67 34.98
N GLY A 694 4.86 -24.41 35.88
CA GLY A 694 4.15 -25.65 35.58
C GLY A 694 2.70 -25.48 35.10
N VAL A 695 2.12 -24.28 35.17
CA VAL A 695 0.77 -24.00 34.65
C VAL A 695 0.78 -24.02 33.12
N ASP A 696 -0.23 -24.60 32.49
CA ASP A 696 -0.36 -24.55 31.03
C ASP A 696 -0.64 -23.12 30.52
N GLU A 697 -0.21 -22.82 29.30
CA GLU A 697 -0.31 -21.48 28.68
C GLU A 697 -1.76 -20.94 28.68
N ALA A 698 -2.75 -21.79 28.39
CA ALA A 698 -4.15 -21.39 28.28
C ALA A 698 -4.74 -21.01 29.64
N THR A 699 -4.49 -21.82 30.67
CA THR A 699 -4.92 -21.52 32.05
C THR A 699 -4.26 -20.25 32.57
N LEU A 700 -2.95 -20.10 32.36
CA LEU A 700 -2.22 -18.92 32.80
C LEU A 700 -2.72 -17.65 32.08
N PHE A 701 -2.94 -17.72 30.77
CA PHE A 701 -3.47 -16.61 29.99
C PHE A 701 -4.88 -16.22 30.45
N ALA A 702 -5.75 -17.20 30.74
CA ALA A 702 -7.11 -16.97 31.24
C ALA A 702 -7.18 -16.25 32.59
N ALA A 703 -6.10 -16.26 33.38
CA ALA A 703 -6.04 -15.57 34.68
C ALA A 703 -6.15 -14.04 34.58
N ARG A 704 -5.79 -13.46 33.43
CA ARG A 704 -6.00 -12.05 33.04
C ARG A 704 -5.77 -11.04 34.18
N PRO A 705 -4.52 -10.91 34.68
CA PRO A 705 -4.23 -9.98 35.77
C PRO A 705 -4.57 -8.54 35.38
N SER A 706 -5.10 -7.76 36.32
CA SER A 706 -5.55 -6.38 36.11
C SER A 706 -4.43 -5.34 36.22
N VAL A 707 -3.24 -5.74 36.67
CA VAL A 707 -2.09 -4.85 36.85
C VAL A 707 -1.21 -4.86 35.61
N VAL A 708 -0.73 -3.66 35.23
CA VAL A 708 0.32 -3.51 34.22
C VAL A 708 1.67 -3.81 34.88
N TRP A 709 2.39 -4.76 34.32
CA TRP A 709 3.73 -5.14 34.77
C TRP A 709 4.75 -4.31 34.00
N ASN A 710 5.54 -3.50 34.71
CA ASN A 710 6.50 -2.54 34.15
C ASN A 710 7.93 -2.89 34.60
N PRO A 711 8.99 -2.25 34.08
CA PRO A 711 10.36 -2.49 34.49
C PRO A 711 10.62 -2.25 36.00
N LEU A 712 11.59 -2.99 36.55
CA LEU A 712 12.06 -2.89 37.95
C LEU A 712 13.38 -2.15 38.04
N LEU A 713 13.57 -1.43 39.14
CA LEU A 713 14.90 -1.12 39.67
C LEU A 713 15.49 -2.39 40.33
N ASP A 714 16.12 -3.24 39.53
CA ASP A 714 16.58 -4.57 39.98
C ASP A 714 18.00 -4.57 40.58
N GLY A 715 18.73 -3.47 40.48
CA GLY A 715 20.08 -3.33 41.02
C GLY A 715 21.18 -3.87 40.09
N ASP A 716 20.83 -4.34 38.89
CA ASP A 716 21.78 -4.83 37.89
C ASP A 716 21.55 -4.16 36.53
N PHE A 717 20.47 -4.52 35.82
CA PHE A 717 20.11 -3.86 34.57
C PHE A 717 19.79 -2.39 34.82
N LEU A 718 18.96 -2.09 35.82
CA LEU A 718 18.77 -0.73 36.34
C LEU A 718 19.27 -0.67 37.80
N THR A 719 20.40 -0.02 37.98
CA THR A 719 21.05 0.26 39.27
C THR A 719 20.50 1.52 39.96
N GLY A 720 19.88 2.41 39.19
CA GLY A 720 19.25 3.64 39.63
C GLY A 720 18.12 4.04 38.68
N TYR A 721 17.27 4.96 39.12
CA TYR A 721 16.28 5.55 38.22
C TYR A 721 17.01 6.31 37.10
N PRO A 722 16.56 6.27 35.83
CA PRO A 722 17.16 7.03 34.75
C PRO A 722 17.39 8.51 35.10
N SER A 723 16.44 9.16 35.79
CA SER A 723 16.58 10.55 36.26
C SER A 723 17.80 10.79 37.17
N GLN A 724 18.17 9.80 37.99
CA GLN A 724 19.36 9.82 38.85
C GLN A 724 20.63 9.49 38.06
N LEU A 725 20.58 8.48 37.19
CA LEU A 725 21.73 8.04 36.39
C LEU A 725 22.19 9.14 35.42
N MET A 726 21.25 9.91 34.85
CA MET A 726 21.56 11.09 34.03
C MET A 726 22.39 12.13 34.80
N GLN A 727 22.00 12.43 36.04
CA GLN A 727 22.72 13.41 36.88
C GLN A 727 24.13 12.92 37.24
N GLN A 728 24.32 11.60 37.29
CA GLN A 728 25.61 10.97 37.56
C GLN A 728 26.46 10.81 36.30
N GLY A 729 25.95 11.17 35.11
CA GLY A 729 26.66 10.96 33.83
C GLY A 729 26.73 9.49 33.39
N LYS A 730 25.88 8.62 33.96
CA LYS A 730 25.85 7.17 33.77
C LYS A 730 24.86 6.77 32.67
N TYR A 731 25.29 6.92 31.42
CA TYR A 731 24.52 6.52 30.24
C TYR A 731 25.44 6.39 29.03
N VAL A 732 25.02 5.58 28.06
CA VAL A 732 25.69 5.39 26.77
C VAL A 732 25.56 6.65 25.93
N LYS A 733 26.68 7.14 25.36
CA LYS A 733 26.76 8.41 24.64
C LYS A 733 26.74 8.19 23.13
N VAL A 734 25.55 8.26 22.51
CA VAL A 734 25.36 8.14 21.06
C VAL A 734 24.49 9.27 20.49
N PRO A 735 24.66 9.65 19.21
CA PRO A 735 23.76 10.59 18.54
C PRO A 735 22.29 10.19 18.54
N LEU A 736 21.41 11.20 18.52
CA LEU A 736 19.96 11.02 18.59
C LEU A 736 19.22 11.72 17.44
N LEU A 737 18.19 11.04 16.92
CA LEU A 737 17.06 11.67 16.25
C LEU A 737 15.82 11.40 17.11
N THR A 738 15.10 12.42 17.53
CA THR A 738 14.00 12.26 18.48
C THR A 738 12.84 13.19 18.16
N GLY A 739 11.61 12.78 18.43
CA GLY A 739 10.47 13.65 18.21
C GLY A 739 9.17 13.09 18.77
N ASP A 740 8.15 13.93 18.82
CA ASP A 740 6.82 13.58 19.31
C ASP A 740 5.75 14.00 18.30
N ASN A 741 4.57 13.40 18.39
CA ASN A 741 3.37 13.88 17.72
C ASN A 741 2.84 15.15 18.41
N THR A 742 2.16 16.03 17.67
CA THR A 742 1.63 17.28 18.26
C THR A 742 0.64 17.05 19.42
N ASP A 743 -0.20 16.01 19.33
CA ASP A 743 -1.31 15.75 20.26
C ASP A 743 -1.15 14.40 21.00
N GLU A 744 0.06 14.07 21.48
CA GLU A 744 0.38 12.83 22.22
C GLU A 744 -0.68 12.45 23.27
N GLY A 745 -1.12 13.46 24.02
CA GLY A 745 -2.04 13.36 25.14
C GLY A 745 -3.39 12.73 24.84
N PHE A 746 -3.76 12.45 23.60
CA PHE A 746 -5.03 11.76 23.31
C PHE A 746 -5.04 10.32 23.81
N ALA A 747 -3.97 9.56 23.55
CA ALA A 747 -3.84 8.15 23.94
C ALA A 747 -3.23 7.98 25.34
N VAL A 748 -2.47 8.98 25.78
CA VAL A 748 -1.78 8.98 27.09
C VAL A 748 -2.29 10.09 28.01
N SER A 749 -3.55 10.51 27.85
CA SER A 749 -4.20 11.49 28.74
C SER A 749 -4.23 10.98 30.17
N VAL A 750 -4.25 11.91 31.13
CA VAL A 750 -4.85 11.62 32.44
C VAL A 750 -6.30 11.16 32.19
N SER A 751 -6.66 9.97 32.65
CA SER A 751 -7.88 9.26 32.27
C SER A 751 -8.65 8.74 33.48
N GLY A 752 -9.99 8.80 33.44
CA GLY A 752 -10.91 8.40 34.51
C GLY A 752 -12.33 8.86 34.21
N MET A 753 -13.22 8.91 35.22
CA MET A 753 -14.58 9.46 35.10
C MET A 753 -14.60 10.85 34.43
N PRO A 754 -15.73 11.32 33.85
CA PRO A 754 -15.76 12.58 33.10
C PRO A 754 -15.02 13.69 33.86
N LEU A 755 -13.96 14.21 33.24
CA LEU A 755 -13.08 15.19 33.88
C LEU A 755 -13.74 16.57 33.75
N ASP A 756 -14.79 16.87 34.53
CA ASP A 756 -15.57 18.09 34.37
C ASP A 756 -15.07 19.26 35.21
N THR A 757 -14.44 18.98 36.34
CA THR A 757 -13.94 19.97 37.29
C THR A 757 -12.43 19.86 37.48
N GLU A 758 -11.80 20.95 37.94
CA GLU A 758 -10.39 20.92 38.32
C GLU A 758 -10.12 19.91 39.45
N GLU A 759 -11.08 19.68 40.34
CA GLU A 759 -11.01 18.66 41.39
C GLU A 759 -10.97 17.24 40.81
N ASP A 760 -11.76 16.96 39.77
CA ASP A 760 -11.71 15.67 39.07
C ASP A 760 -10.32 15.42 38.48
N LEU A 761 -9.75 16.42 37.79
CA LEU A 761 -8.42 16.32 37.21
C LEU A 761 -7.33 16.19 38.29
N PHE A 762 -7.43 16.96 39.38
CA PHE A 762 -6.52 16.87 40.51
C PHE A 762 -6.51 15.47 41.12
N ASN A 763 -7.68 14.90 41.40
CA ASN A 763 -7.80 13.56 42.00
C ASN A 763 -7.30 12.46 41.06
N ASN A 764 -7.53 12.61 39.75
CA ASN A 764 -7.00 11.67 38.76
C ASN A 764 -5.47 11.77 38.64
N LEU A 765 -4.87 12.96 38.70
CA LEU A 765 -3.40 13.10 38.68
C LEU A 765 -2.71 12.33 39.82
N LEU A 766 -3.35 12.15 40.97
CA LEU A 766 -2.78 11.44 42.12
C LEU A 766 -2.88 9.91 42.03
N SER A 767 -3.65 9.37 41.08
CA SER A 767 -3.84 7.91 40.93
C SER A 767 -3.56 7.41 39.52
N TRP A 768 -3.49 8.30 38.53
CA TRP A 768 -3.29 7.97 37.14
C TRP A 768 -1.90 7.37 36.88
N ARG A 769 -1.92 6.26 36.15
CA ARG A 769 -0.77 5.38 35.85
C ARG A 769 -0.06 4.79 37.06
N SER A 770 -0.41 5.19 38.29
CA SER A 770 0.31 4.95 39.56
C SER A 770 1.53 5.84 39.82
N TYR A 771 1.63 7.01 39.16
CA TYR A 771 2.75 7.91 39.45
C TYR A 771 2.65 8.38 40.91
N ALA A 772 3.77 8.50 41.61
CA ALA A 772 3.83 9.06 42.97
C ALA A 772 3.75 10.60 42.98
N LEU A 773 2.94 11.19 42.09
CA LEU A 773 2.74 12.64 42.02
C LEU A 773 2.19 13.16 43.33
N THR A 774 2.87 14.12 43.94
CA THR A 774 2.45 14.67 45.23
C THR A 774 1.36 15.74 45.05
N PRO A 775 0.51 15.97 46.07
CA PRO A 775 -0.48 17.07 46.02
C PRO A 775 0.10 18.44 45.67
N PRO A 776 1.29 18.86 46.17
CA PRO A 776 1.95 20.09 45.72
C PRO A 776 2.31 20.06 44.24
N THR A 777 2.86 18.96 43.72
CA THR A 777 3.19 18.80 42.30
C THR A 777 1.93 18.90 41.44
N ALA A 778 0.86 18.17 41.79
CA ALA A 778 -0.40 18.23 41.05
C ALA A 778 -1.01 19.64 41.02
N ARG A 779 -1.02 20.37 42.14
CA ARG A 779 -1.48 21.78 42.16
C ARG A 779 -0.61 22.69 41.28
N ARG A 780 0.71 22.47 41.29
CA ARG A 780 1.63 23.25 40.46
C ARG A 780 1.42 22.97 38.97
N LEU A 781 1.21 21.70 38.58
CA LEU A 781 0.86 21.33 37.21
C LEU A 781 -0.44 22.02 36.76
N LEU A 782 -1.47 22.01 37.59
CA LEU A 782 -2.71 22.72 37.29
C LEU A 782 -2.50 24.24 37.15
N THR A 783 -1.59 24.83 37.93
CA THR A 783 -1.25 26.26 37.77
C THR A 783 -0.54 26.55 36.44
N LEU A 784 0.37 25.66 36.03
CA LEU A 784 1.19 25.81 34.81
C LEU A 784 0.42 25.51 33.53
N TYR A 785 -0.64 24.69 33.62
CA TYR A 785 -1.52 24.33 32.53
C TYR A 785 -2.91 24.88 32.86
N PRO A 786 -3.25 26.13 32.48
CA PRO A 786 -4.56 26.71 32.77
C PRO A 786 -5.67 25.96 32.01
N ASP A 787 -6.90 26.02 32.53
CA ASP A 787 -8.09 25.52 31.82
C ASP A 787 -8.49 26.47 30.67
N ASP A 788 -7.71 26.41 29.59
CA ASP A 788 -7.93 27.17 28.37
C ASP A 788 -8.03 26.22 27.17
N PRO A 789 -9.26 25.94 26.67
CA PRO A 789 -9.44 25.07 25.52
C PRO A 789 -8.87 25.66 24.22
N CYS A 790 -8.55 26.96 24.15
CA CYS A 790 -7.87 27.54 22.99
C CYS A 790 -6.39 27.13 22.89
N ARG A 791 -5.79 26.66 23.99
CA ARG A 791 -4.34 26.39 24.11
C ARG A 791 -4.05 24.95 24.55
N ALA A 792 -4.97 24.04 24.29
CA ALA A 792 -4.89 22.64 24.66
C ALA A 792 -5.14 21.73 23.43
N PRO A 793 -4.62 20.49 23.40
CA PRO A 793 -4.83 19.58 22.28
C PRO A 793 -6.31 19.15 22.16
N PRO A 794 -6.80 18.74 20.97
CA PRO A 794 -6.12 18.81 19.67
C PRO A 794 -5.84 20.25 19.23
N TYR A 795 -4.60 20.58 18.88
CA TYR A 795 -4.22 21.97 18.56
C TYR A 795 -4.82 22.48 17.24
N ALA A 796 -5.24 21.57 16.36
CA ALA A 796 -5.99 21.90 15.15
C ALA A 796 -7.37 22.53 15.46
N ILE A 797 -7.94 22.30 16.65
CA ILE A 797 -9.24 22.84 17.05
C ILE A 797 -9.04 24.25 17.65
N THR A 798 -9.13 25.26 16.79
CA THR A 798 -8.87 26.67 17.11
C THR A 798 -10.08 27.45 17.61
N ASN A 799 -11.30 26.90 17.48
CA ASN A 799 -12.54 27.53 17.95
C ASN A 799 -12.78 27.40 19.47
N CYS A 800 -11.78 26.93 20.22
CA CYS A 800 -11.81 26.78 21.68
C CYS A 800 -12.94 25.89 22.22
N THR A 801 -13.47 24.98 21.39
CA THR A 801 -14.52 24.06 21.82
C THR A 801 -13.98 23.02 22.81
N ARG A 802 -14.86 22.54 23.69
CA ARG A 802 -14.54 21.44 24.61
C ARG A 802 -15.01 20.11 24.01
N HIS A 803 -14.36 19.02 24.39
CA HIS A 803 -14.73 17.70 23.88
C HIS A 803 -16.16 17.35 24.31
N PRO A 804 -17.02 16.84 23.40
CA PRO A 804 -18.45 16.69 23.67
C PRO A 804 -18.78 15.70 24.79
N THR A 805 -17.96 14.65 24.99
CA THR A 805 -18.30 13.53 25.90
C THR A 805 -17.23 13.16 26.93
N ARG A 806 -16.04 13.78 26.94
CA ARG A 806 -14.90 13.35 27.79
C ARG A 806 -14.71 14.23 29.05
N GLY A 807 -15.58 15.21 29.23
CA GLY A 807 -15.54 16.18 30.32
C GLY A 807 -14.81 17.47 29.95
N ARG A 808 -15.14 18.55 30.65
CA ARG A 808 -14.64 19.91 30.35
C ARG A 808 -13.12 20.05 30.44
N GLN A 809 -12.47 19.45 31.43
CA GLN A 809 -11.03 19.49 31.66
C GLN A 809 -10.24 18.53 30.76
N TRP A 810 -10.88 17.70 29.92
CA TRP A 810 -10.18 16.66 29.18
C TRP A 810 -9.04 17.18 28.28
N ARG A 811 -9.22 18.31 27.59
CA ARG A 811 -8.14 18.89 26.76
C ARG A 811 -6.92 19.30 27.59
N ARG A 812 -7.16 19.87 28.79
CA ARG A 812 -6.11 20.21 29.76
C ARG A 812 -5.41 18.96 30.30
N ALA A 813 -6.20 17.92 30.58
CA ALA A 813 -5.72 16.60 31.00
C ALA A 813 -4.83 15.94 29.92
N ALA A 814 -5.20 16.08 28.64
CA ALA A 814 -4.41 15.62 27.51
C ALA A 814 -3.10 16.41 27.38
N ALA A 815 -3.11 17.74 27.54
CA ALA A 815 -1.87 18.54 27.55
C ALA A 815 -0.89 18.09 28.65
N ILE A 816 -1.39 17.91 29.87
CA ILE A 816 -0.56 17.46 31.01
C ILE A 816 -0.07 16.02 30.77
N GLY A 817 -0.96 15.11 30.38
CA GLY A 817 -0.61 13.69 30.17
C GLY A 817 0.39 13.48 29.05
N GLY A 818 0.20 14.16 27.91
CA GLY A 818 1.13 14.11 26.77
C GLY A 818 2.52 14.61 27.15
N ASP A 819 2.59 15.72 27.88
CA ASP A 819 3.88 16.28 28.30
C ASP A 819 4.57 15.41 29.36
N LEU A 820 3.83 14.84 30.31
CA LEU A 820 4.38 13.95 31.35
C LEU A 820 4.93 12.65 30.78
N VAL A 821 4.28 12.07 29.77
CA VAL A 821 4.59 10.71 29.29
C VAL A 821 5.54 10.75 28.09
N MET A 822 5.46 11.76 27.23
CA MET A 822 6.23 11.81 25.98
C MET A 822 7.12 13.05 25.93
N THR A 823 6.53 14.25 25.87
CA THR A 823 7.27 15.46 25.51
C THR A 823 8.41 15.82 26.45
N SER A 824 8.17 15.74 27.76
CA SER A 824 9.21 16.07 28.74
C SER A 824 10.38 15.09 28.67
N GLY A 825 10.10 13.80 28.42
CA GLY A 825 11.11 12.78 28.18
C GLY A 825 11.93 13.06 26.94
N ARG A 826 11.28 13.39 25.81
CA ARG A 826 11.95 13.77 24.56
C ARG A 826 12.83 15.02 24.74
N ARG A 827 12.31 16.11 25.31
CA ARG A 827 13.09 17.34 25.56
C ARG A 827 14.27 17.07 26.48
N ARG A 828 14.06 16.25 27.53
CA ARG A 828 15.12 15.88 28.47
C ARG A 828 16.26 15.13 27.80
N MET A 829 15.93 14.17 26.92
CA MET A 829 16.94 13.43 26.16
C MET A 829 17.69 14.36 25.20
N ALA A 830 16.97 15.25 24.50
CA ALA A 830 17.61 16.21 23.61
C ALA A 830 18.60 17.12 24.34
N GLU A 831 18.19 17.72 25.46
CA GLU A 831 19.04 18.58 26.29
C GLU A 831 20.23 17.82 26.89
N LEU A 832 20.01 16.61 27.39
CA LEU A 832 21.06 15.79 28.01
C LEU A 832 22.17 15.44 27.01
N TYR A 833 21.80 14.99 25.81
CA TYR A 833 22.75 14.51 24.81
C TYR A 833 23.43 15.67 24.07
N ALA A 834 22.70 16.76 23.79
CA ALA A 834 23.29 18.00 23.28
C ALA A 834 24.29 18.59 24.30
N GLY A 835 23.96 18.60 25.59
CA GLY A 835 24.85 19.03 26.66
C GLY A 835 26.09 18.14 26.85
N ALA A 836 26.03 16.89 26.39
CA ALA A 836 27.18 15.98 26.31
C ALA A 836 28.03 16.18 25.05
N GLY A 837 27.69 17.14 24.17
CA GLY A 837 28.41 17.43 22.93
C GLY A 837 28.09 16.48 21.78
N LEU A 838 26.98 15.74 21.85
CA LEU A 838 26.56 14.81 20.80
C LEU A 838 25.59 15.51 19.84
N PRO A 839 25.61 15.17 18.53
CA PRO A 839 24.60 15.66 17.61
C PRO A 839 23.23 15.06 17.96
N VAL A 840 22.25 15.94 18.09
CA VAL A 840 20.85 15.62 18.35
C VAL A 840 19.99 16.35 17.31
N TYR A 841 19.00 15.67 16.75
CA TYR A 841 18.02 16.24 15.83
C TYR A 841 16.63 16.02 16.40
N SER A 842 15.88 17.10 16.61
CA SER A 842 14.56 17.03 17.24
C SER A 842 13.44 17.37 16.24
N TYR A 843 12.29 16.70 16.30
CA TYR A 843 11.10 17.03 15.50
C TYR A 843 9.78 17.05 16.28
N ARG A 844 8.79 17.69 15.68
CA ARG A 844 7.36 17.56 16.00
C ARG A 844 6.62 17.06 14.75
N PHE A 845 5.97 15.92 14.85
CA PHE A 845 5.12 15.40 13.77
C PHE A 845 3.73 16.01 13.88
N ASP A 846 3.28 16.67 12.80
CA ASP A 846 2.08 17.49 12.81
C ASP A 846 1.15 17.21 11.63
N GLN A 847 1.16 15.96 11.15
CA GLN A 847 0.33 15.54 10.03
C GLN A 847 -0.80 14.61 10.50
N ARG A 848 -2.04 15.01 10.26
CA ARG A 848 -3.20 14.13 10.49
C ARG A 848 -3.30 13.08 9.39
N PRO A 849 -3.73 11.84 9.70
CA PRO A 849 -4.16 10.88 8.66
C PRO A 849 -5.34 11.44 7.87
N TRP A 850 -5.44 11.10 6.57
CA TRP A 850 -6.46 11.66 5.67
C TRP A 850 -7.90 11.46 6.14
N ASN A 851 -8.20 10.31 6.76
CA ASN A 851 -9.53 9.96 7.29
C ASN A 851 -9.60 10.05 8.81
N GLY A 852 -8.60 10.65 9.47
CA GLY A 852 -8.57 10.81 10.91
C GLY A 852 -9.65 11.77 11.38
N PRO A 853 -10.49 11.44 12.39
CA PRO A 853 -11.44 12.37 12.98
C PRO A 853 -10.77 13.67 13.46
N GLU A 854 -11.47 14.80 13.41
CA GLU A 854 -10.91 16.09 13.88
C GLU A 854 -10.46 16.02 15.35
N TRP A 855 -11.28 15.40 16.20
CA TRP A 855 -11.01 15.23 17.62
C TRP A 855 -9.86 14.28 17.94
N ASP A 856 -9.41 13.48 16.96
CA ASP A 856 -8.23 12.63 17.13
C ASP A 856 -6.93 13.42 16.95
N GLY A 857 -6.97 14.62 16.36
CA GLY A 857 -5.78 15.45 16.14
C GLY A 857 -4.63 14.69 15.48
N VAL A 858 -3.40 15.04 15.85
CA VAL A 858 -2.17 14.29 15.55
C VAL A 858 -1.80 13.50 16.80
N LYS A 859 -2.63 12.50 17.14
CA LYS A 859 -2.46 11.68 18.35
C LYS A 859 -1.20 10.82 18.33
N HIS A 860 -0.83 10.29 19.49
CA HIS A 860 0.21 9.27 19.64
C HIS A 860 0.12 8.17 18.57
N PHE A 861 1.27 7.68 18.11
CA PHE A 861 1.43 6.59 17.13
C PHE A 861 1.17 6.93 15.64
N VAL A 862 0.56 8.07 15.31
CA VAL A 862 0.18 8.33 13.90
C VAL A 862 1.37 8.53 12.95
N ASN A 863 2.53 8.97 13.46
CA ASN A 863 3.73 9.18 12.67
C ASN A 863 4.36 7.88 12.14
N VAL A 864 4.20 6.76 12.87
CA VAL A 864 4.82 5.46 12.55
C VAL A 864 4.60 5.08 11.09
N ALA A 865 3.37 5.25 10.63
CA ALA A 865 2.99 4.84 9.29
C ALA A 865 3.69 5.67 8.19
N PHE A 866 4.03 6.92 8.50
CA PHE A 866 4.89 7.75 7.65
C PHE A 866 6.35 7.33 7.76
N SER A 867 6.88 7.06 8.96
CA SER A 867 8.27 6.60 9.13
C SER A 867 8.55 5.30 8.38
N PHE A 868 7.61 4.35 8.43
CA PHE A 868 7.73 3.04 7.78
C PHE A 868 7.46 3.03 6.28
N GLN A 869 7.05 4.15 5.67
CA GLN A 869 6.65 4.22 4.26
C GLN A 869 5.47 3.30 3.91
N ASN A 870 4.77 2.81 4.92
CA ASN A 870 3.76 1.82 4.74
C ASN A 870 2.40 2.41 5.05
N ILE A 871 1.52 2.43 4.05
CA ILE A 871 0.10 2.12 4.21
C ILE A 871 -0.68 2.39 2.92
N SER A 872 -1.11 1.30 2.28
CA SER A 872 -2.38 1.30 1.57
C SER A 872 -3.49 1.64 2.58
N GLY A 873 -4.02 2.87 2.52
CA GLY A 873 -5.24 3.25 3.24
C GLY A 873 -5.14 4.29 4.38
N LEU A 874 -3.96 4.70 4.86
CA LEU A 874 -3.84 5.83 5.82
C LEU A 874 -3.13 7.08 5.27
N LEU A 875 -2.56 7.03 4.06
CA LEU A 875 -2.07 8.21 3.36
C LEU A 875 -3.16 8.90 2.55
N GLY A 876 -4.25 8.18 2.23
CA GLY A 876 -5.41 8.72 1.53
C GLY A 876 -5.40 8.47 0.04
N PRO A 877 -6.52 8.74 -0.65
CA PRO A 877 -6.59 8.58 -2.09
C PRO A 877 -5.73 9.63 -2.82
N SER A 878 -4.95 9.18 -3.79
CA SER A 878 -4.30 10.02 -4.77
C SER A 878 -5.32 10.65 -5.74
N PRO A 879 -5.11 11.87 -6.27
CA PRO A 879 -3.98 12.76 -6.01
C PRO A 879 -4.16 13.64 -4.77
N GLU A 880 -5.36 13.67 -4.17
CA GLU A 880 -5.75 14.59 -3.08
C GLU A 880 -4.76 14.55 -1.91
N TYR A 881 -4.23 13.37 -1.58
CA TYR A 881 -3.30 13.19 -0.47
C TYR A 881 -1.88 12.78 -0.88
N ASP A 882 -1.47 13.02 -2.13
CA ASP A 882 -0.09 12.74 -2.57
C ASP A 882 0.95 13.45 -1.69
N GLY A 883 0.60 14.60 -1.10
CA GLY A 883 1.45 15.28 -0.12
C GLY A 883 1.82 14.43 1.08
N HIS A 884 0.95 13.52 1.52
CA HIS A 884 1.22 12.62 2.64
C HIS A 884 2.26 11.57 2.24
N ALA A 885 2.14 10.99 1.05
CA ALA A 885 3.12 10.05 0.50
C ALA A 885 4.49 10.73 0.30
N ARG A 886 4.50 11.97 -0.20
CA ARG A 886 5.73 12.77 -0.33
C ARG A 886 6.37 13.07 1.02
N LEU A 887 5.57 13.41 2.04
CA LEU A 887 6.07 13.65 3.39
C LEU A 887 6.66 12.36 3.98
N ALA A 888 5.97 11.23 3.84
CA ALA A 888 6.45 9.92 4.27
C ALA A 888 7.82 9.63 3.64
N ARG A 889 7.95 9.77 2.30
CA ARG A 889 9.22 9.59 1.59
C ARG A 889 10.30 10.53 2.12
N ALA A 890 9.99 11.80 2.36
CA ALA A 890 10.95 12.77 2.91
C ALA A 890 11.46 12.37 4.31
N ILE A 891 10.57 11.87 5.18
CA ILE A 891 10.92 11.34 6.51
C ILE A 891 11.80 10.10 6.37
N GLY A 892 11.42 9.15 5.51
CA GLY A 892 12.21 7.95 5.25
C GLY A 892 13.63 8.29 4.78
N ARG A 893 13.77 9.29 3.90
CA ARG A 893 15.09 9.75 3.44
C ARG A 893 15.94 10.28 4.59
N ALA A 894 15.35 11.11 5.46
CA ALA A 894 16.03 11.63 6.64
C ALA A 894 16.48 10.53 7.60
N TYR A 895 15.65 9.50 7.79
CA TYR A 895 15.98 8.35 8.64
C TYR A 895 17.14 7.55 8.06
N ILE A 896 17.11 7.23 6.76
CA ILE A 896 18.21 6.50 6.09
C ILE A 896 19.52 7.29 6.15
N ASN A 897 19.45 8.62 5.97
CA ASN A 897 20.62 9.48 6.13
C ASN A 897 21.19 9.40 7.55
N PHE A 898 20.32 9.48 8.57
CA PHE A 898 20.75 9.34 9.97
C PHE A 898 21.34 7.97 10.27
N VAL A 899 20.75 6.88 9.75
CA VAL A 899 21.28 5.53 9.91
C VAL A 899 22.66 5.39 9.28
N SER A 900 22.87 6.03 8.14
CA SER A 900 24.15 5.99 7.44
C SER A 900 25.23 6.86 8.09
N ASP A 901 24.92 8.12 8.40
CA ASP A 901 25.90 9.15 8.76
C ASP A 901 25.78 9.69 10.18
N LEU A 902 24.71 9.37 10.91
CA LEU A 902 24.28 10.04 12.15
C LEU A 902 23.90 11.51 11.94
N ASP A 903 23.48 11.86 10.73
CA ASP A 903 22.96 13.17 10.33
C ASP A 903 21.79 12.97 9.34
N PRO A 904 20.56 13.44 9.65
CA PRO A 904 19.40 13.27 8.77
C PRO A 904 19.49 14.09 7.49
N ASN A 905 20.39 15.07 7.40
CA ASN A 905 20.52 15.95 6.24
C ASN A 905 21.20 15.24 5.04
N GLY A 906 22.00 14.20 5.26
CA GLY A 906 22.82 13.56 4.22
C GLY A 906 23.99 14.44 3.74
N VAL A 907 24.70 14.00 2.69
CA VAL A 907 25.89 14.70 2.13
C VAL A 907 25.49 15.78 1.09
N GLY A 908 25.92 17.03 1.31
CA GLY A 908 26.11 18.13 0.33
C GLY A 908 24.90 18.70 -0.44
N GLU A 909 24.84 20.02 -0.61
CA GLU A 909 23.82 20.72 -1.44
C GLU A 909 24.06 20.63 -2.97
N ASP A 910 25.24 20.13 -3.39
CA ASP A 910 25.68 20.14 -4.80
C ASP A 910 25.33 18.87 -5.58
N GLU A 911 24.65 17.90 -4.98
CA GLU A 911 24.27 16.63 -5.61
C GLU A 911 22.89 16.72 -6.29
N PRO A 912 22.77 16.36 -7.59
CA PRO A 912 21.48 16.26 -8.30
C PRO A 912 20.46 15.35 -7.61
N GLU A 913 20.91 14.44 -6.74
CA GLU A 913 20.09 13.46 -6.01
C GLU A 913 19.21 14.09 -4.90
N ARG A 914 19.51 15.32 -4.47
CA ARG A 914 18.56 16.15 -3.69
C ARG A 914 17.47 16.77 -4.56
N ARG A 915 17.63 16.83 -5.89
CA ARG A 915 16.54 17.25 -6.78
C ARG A 915 15.64 16.05 -6.99
N GLY A 916 14.75 15.85 -6.03
CA GLY A 916 13.51 15.13 -6.31
C GLY A 916 12.88 15.66 -7.59
N GLY A 917 12.07 14.84 -8.24
CA GLY A 917 11.25 15.31 -9.36
C GLY A 917 10.42 16.55 -8.97
N PRO A 918 9.74 17.21 -9.93
CA PRO A 918 8.96 18.43 -9.69
C PRO A 918 7.88 18.33 -8.58
N LEU A 919 7.69 17.15 -8.01
CA LEU A 919 6.68 16.76 -7.04
C LEU A 919 7.31 16.06 -5.81
N GLU A 920 8.46 16.46 -5.28
CA GLU A 920 8.96 15.95 -3.98
C GLU A 920 8.97 17.03 -2.88
N ILE A 921 8.75 16.62 -1.63
CA ILE A 921 8.93 17.50 -0.46
C ILE A 921 10.42 17.46 -0.07
N LEU A 922 11.09 18.61 -0.17
CA LEU A 922 12.44 18.78 0.35
C LEU A 922 12.36 19.32 1.78
N LEU A 923 12.91 18.57 2.74
CA LEU A 923 13.03 19.05 4.10
C LEU A 923 14.03 20.23 4.13
N PRO A 924 13.73 21.31 4.85
CA PRO A 924 14.74 22.30 5.21
C PRO A 924 15.92 21.64 5.91
N LYS A 925 17.06 22.33 5.98
CA LYS A 925 18.19 21.86 6.79
C LYS A 925 17.71 21.60 8.23
N TRP A 926 17.83 20.37 8.68
CA TRP A 926 17.49 19.95 10.02
C TRP A 926 18.58 20.43 10.98
N PRO A 927 18.28 21.38 11.88
CA PRO A 927 19.28 21.93 12.79
C PRO A 927 19.69 20.89 13.82
N VAL A 928 20.99 20.89 14.17
CA VAL A 928 21.46 20.24 15.38
C VAL A 928 20.87 20.99 16.58
N TYR A 929 20.35 20.25 17.56
CA TYR A 929 19.75 20.80 18.76
C TYR A 929 20.80 21.56 19.58
N ASP A 930 20.53 22.84 19.81
CA ASP A 930 21.38 23.76 20.55
C ASP A 930 20.69 24.16 21.86
N LEU A 931 21.41 24.18 22.98
CA LEU A 931 20.81 24.47 24.28
C LEU A 931 20.40 25.94 24.44
N GLU A 932 21.05 26.86 23.72
CA GLU A 932 20.73 28.29 23.78
C GLU A 932 19.56 28.63 22.83
N THR A 933 19.49 27.93 21.69
CA THR A 933 18.52 28.12 20.62
C THR A 933 17.88 26.80 20.20
N PRO A 934 17.13 26.12 21.10
CA PRO A 934 16.61 24.79 20.84
C PRO A 934 15.55 24.80 19.73
N LYS A 935 15.71 23.92 18.74
CA LYS A 935 14.85 23.85 17.54
C LYS A 935 14.24 22.48 17.32
N ASN A 936 13.05 22.46 16.72
CA ASN A 936 12.42 21.27 16.13
C ASN A 936 12.26 21.45 14.61
N MET A 937 12.35 20.35 13.87
CA MET A 937 11.75 20.23 12.54
C MET A 937 10.25 19.92 12.69
N VAL A 938 9.36 20.63 12.00
CA VAL A 938 7.93 20.30 11.97
C VAL A 938 7.60 19.58 10.68
N LEU A 939 7.02 18.39 10.80
CA LEU A 939 6.69 17.51 9.70
C LEU A 939 5.19 17.59 9.39
N ASN A 940 4.82 18.30 8.34
CA ASN A 940 3.46 18.43 7.83
C ASN A 940 3.47 18.42 6.30
N ALA A 941 2.46 17.78 5.69
CA ALA A 941 2.41 17.54 4.25
C ALA A 941 2.10 18.80 3.44
N THR A 942 1.56 19.84 4.09
CA THR A 942 1.28 21.15 3.48
C THR A 942 2.53 22.00 3.46
N GLU A 943 3.28 22.04 4.56
CA GLU A 943 4.49 22.82 4.73
C GLU A 943 5.39 22.16 5.78
N VAL A 944 6.70 22.10 5.51
CA VAL A 944 7.71 21.64 6.46
C VAL A 944 8.57 22.83 6.87
N TRP A 945 8.75 23.07 8.17
CA TRP A 945 9.50 24.23 8.68
C TRP A 945 10.27 23.93 9.96
N VAL A 946 11.13 24.86 10.37
CA VAL A 946 11.87 24.80 11.65
C VAL A 946 11.21 25.74 12.68
N GLU A 947 10.96 25.24 13.88
CA GLU A 947 10.37 26.00 15.00
C GLU A 947 11.25 26.00 16.25
N ASP A 948 10.99 26.90 17.19
CA ASP A 948 11.60 26.87 18.52
C ASP A 948 10.99 25.75 19.37
N ASP A 949 11.83 24.92 20.00
CA ASP A 949 11.41 23.91 20.97
C ASP A 949 11.19 24.53 22.37
N THR A 950 10.45 25.64 22.44
CA THR A 950 10.23 26.43 23.66
C THR A 950 8.76 26.47 24.10
N TRP A 951 7.89 25.69 23.47
CA TRP A 951 6.48 25.63 23.84
C TRP A 951 6.32 24.99 25.23
N ARG A 952 5.33 25.50 25.99
CA ARG A 952 5.02 25.13 27.40
C ARG A 952 6.26 25.00 28.30
N LYS A 953 7.29 25.84 28.05
CA LYS A 953 8.61 25.75 28.68
C LYS A 953 8.58 25.59 30.20
N GLU A 954 7.89 26.49 30.91
CA GLU A 954 7.82 26.44 32.39
C GLU A 954 7.18 25.14 32.91
N GLY A 955 6.15 24.64 32.22
CA GLY A 955 5.49 23.37 32.53
C GLY A 955 6.42 22.18 32.38
N ILE A 956 7.07 22.09 31.22
CA ILE A 956 7.97 20.99 30.89
C ILE A 956 9.25 21.04 31.74
N GLU A 957 9.84 22.21 31.97
CA GLU A 957 10.99 22.37 32.88
C GLU A 957 10.66 21.93 34.31
N PHE A 958 9.44 22.23 34.78
CA PHE A 958 8.98 21.76 36.07
C PHE A 958 8.87 20.23 36.11
N MET A 959 8.34 19.60 35.06
CA MET A 959 8.26 18.13 34.93
C MET A 959 9.64 17.47 34.89
N MET A 960 10.60 18.09 34.20
CA MET A 960 11.98 17.61 34.10
C MET A 960 12.80 17.85 35.38
N SER A 961 12.27 18.57 36.37
CA SER A 961 12.98 18.83 37.62
C SER A 961 13.30 17.52 38.36
N PRO A 962 14.43 17.42 39.08
CA PRO A 962 14.80 16.21 39.81
C PRO A 962 13.72 15.67 40.75
N THR A 963 12.94 16.57 41.36
CA THR A 963 11.84 16.20 42.26
C THR A 963 10.71 15.52 41.50
N VAL A 964 10.20 16.14 40.43
CA VAL A 964 9.06 15.60 39.67
C VAL A 964 9.49 14.37 38.86
N ALA A 965 10.68 14.37 38.26
CA ALA A 965 11.21 13.21 37.55
C ALA A 965 11.39 11.98 38.45
N LYS A 966 11.61 12.19 39.77
CA LYS A 966 11.57 11.09 40.74
C LYS A 966 10.13 10.59 40.95
N GLU A 967 9.18 11.49 41.18
CA GLU A 967 7.75 11.14 41.35
C GLU A 967 7.15 10.39 40.14
N LEU A 968 7.69 10.62 38.93
CA LEU A 968 7.27 9.92 37.70
C LEU A 968 7.88 8.53 37.53
N LEU A 969 8.88 8.18 38.32
CA LEU A 969 9.59 6.91 38.22
C LEU A 969 9.49 6.08 39.50
N SER A 970 9.06 6.66 40.63
CA SER A 970 9.06 6.05 41.97
C SER A 970 7.71 5.57 42.45
#